data_AF-A0A975A2Q8-F1
#
_entry.id   AF-A0A975A2Q8-F1
#
_cell.length_a   1.000
_cell.length_b   1.000
_cell.length_c   1.000
_cell.angle_alpha   90.00
_cell.angle_beta   90.00
_cell.angle_gamma   90.00
#
_symmetry.space_group_name_H-M   'P 1'
#
loop_
_entity.id
_entity.type
_entity.pdbx_description
1 polymer ?
#
loop_
_entity_poly.entity_id
_entity_poly.type
_entity_poly.pdbx_seq_one_letter_code
_entity_poly.pdbx_strand_id
1 'polypeptide(L)'
;MNKKIKQVFLKSSVIATTLLPSAIVISAVDKSNSENKLSPNFDEFKAQADKLIKSFLKECIEDFIKNIEDKKRALAKDNTKTYKNKIEEMAYFDFIIEYFNNKNLIIDNPQNYGLTIIFPHVISRNKKIQMANIEFDKRMYKNVKTGVGDFTDYNDAVSTDGKIKKEGELQVNGLKKDEFSKILTKYVESLKKEFNKLVFSKEDILELGKDFELVKSDTDSFKIKFTDSFINKNVNITLYLKSKIKKRFLHFDLKQNEESEEPVQSESEQSNPIEKPPVKPLVPGKKLTNNKINSQVIEALPNLAPLIKHNKLDLSKENLMIDFKNNQANHDDYFFFNNPINTRFKYSVEDLNIENSELYAWVKLSDRNNPSKLKRRYKVAIFIPKENEIDQYKAIEDIYENQIKTIQETYKNFYLSLDLDDTIDYSKLRSNELENSLSNMIDLAQKINSGNWDQSFKQYQNELIQDLSLKYKVSSDNQNLINKSNSQIQYSFLKSLINSKINNNPYWFTFSKSIEVVYGQFKEIISGNYNDFIKPNFKAKNINIDVLNKLGTKIEKNVFRLKNVALEKPIQVKKWYENYLSITSDIIKDFKTLSKLALNKEIIDIDPKIENFTEQEIKDFINAYNDAQSSIKNANIKQNKFEEILGSVLISIGLLFLLVNIVFLIIRHKNIKNKTALLLNILTLSLSLILIISGAPLIVLSLKGM
;
A
#
# COMPACT_ATOMS: atom_id res chain seq x y z
N MET A 1 15.13 -60.50 25.16
CA MET A 1 14.38 -59.45 25.89
C MET A 1 15.28 -58.25 26.08
N ASN A 2 14.94 -56.99 25.83
CA ASN A 2 13.74 -56.40 25.25
C ASN A 2 14.15 -55.01 24.69
N LYS A 3 13.63 -54.66 23.51
CA LYS A 3 13.66 -53.30 22.95
C LYS A 3 12.72 -52.42 23.79
N LYS A 4 13.10 -51.17 24.08
CA LYS A 4 12.23 -49.96 24.14
C LYS A 4 12.93 -48.82 24.88
N ILE A 5 13.58 -47.91 24.14
CA ILE A 5 13.59 -46.48 24.46
C ILE A 5 13.52 -45.70 23.14
N LYS A 6 12.30 -45.42 22.70
CA LYS A 6 11.91 -44.34 21.78
C LYS A 6 10.55 -43.85 22.28
N GLN A 7 10.33 -42.54 22.17
CA GLN A 7 9.11 -41.79 22.52
C GLN A 7 9.03 -41.24 23.95
N VAL A 8 9.62 -40.06 24.17
CA VAL A 8 8.96 -38.96 24.90
C VAL A 8 9.42 -37.63 24.27
N PHE A 9 8.77 -37.25 23.18
CA PHE A 9 8.62 -35.88 22.70
C PHE A 9 7.19 -35.80 22.17
N LEU A 10 6.51 -34.67 22.39
CA LEU A 10 5.09 -34.37 22.13
C LEU A 10 4.17 -34.55 23.33
N LYS A 11 4.16 -33.58 24.24
CA LYS A 11 2.94 -32.99 24.84
C LYS A 11 3.28 -31.59 25.39
N SER A 12 3.33 -30.60 24.51
CA SER A 12 2.99 -29.22 24.90
C SER A 12 1.69 -28.87 24.16
N SER A 13 0.64 -28.75 24.96
CA SER A 13 -0.71 -28.41 24.57
C SER A 13 -0.73 -27.07 23.84
N VAL A 14 -1.06 -27.14 22.55
CA VAL A 14 -1.55 -26.01 21.76
C VAL A 14 -2.88 -25.60 22.38
N ILE A 15 -2.90 -24.48 23.10
CA ILE A 15 -4.15 -23.77 23.40
C ILE A 15 -4.56 -23.12 22.07
N ALA A 16 -5.37 -23.86 21.31
CA ALA A 16 -6.12 -23.31 20.21
C ALA A 16 -7.18 -22.38 20.81
N THR A 17 -6.89 -21.08 20.82
CA THR A 17 -7.93 -20.06 20.99
C THR A 17 -8.77 -20.08 19.71
N THR A 18 -9.85 -20.85 19.77
CA THR A 18 -10.96 -20.75 18.84
C THR A 18 -11.56 -19.35 18.95
N LEU A 19 -11.07 -18.44 18.11
CA LEU A 19 -11.80 -17.23 17.75
C LEU A 19 -13.06 -17.70 17.01
N LEU A 20 -14.13 -17.92 17.78
CA LEU A 20 -15.48 -18.00 17.24
C LEU A 20 -15.68 -16.73 16.41
N PRO A 21 -16.06 -16.83 15.12
CA PRO A 21 -16.59 -15.68 14.43
C PRO A 21 -17.84 -15.29 15.21
N SER A 22 -17.81 -14.11 15.83
CA SER A 22 -19.03 -13.48 16.32
C SER A 22 -19.98 -13.46 15.12
N ALA A 23 -21.00 -14.31 15.17
CA ALA A 23 -22.11 -14.25 14.25
C ALA A 23 -22.66 -12.83 14.39
N ILE A 24 -22.33 -11.99 13.41
CA ILE A 24 -23.12 -10.80 13.14
C ILE A 24 -24.45 -11.39 12.71
N VAL A 25 -25.35 -11.51 13.68
CA VAL A 25 -26.77 -11.57 13.40
C VAL A 25 -27.02 -10.27 12.64
N ILE A 26 -27.06 -10.39 11.31
CA ILE A 26 -27.77 -9.45 10.47
C ILE A 26 -29.19 -9.56 11.00
N SER A 27 -29.51 -8.72 11.99
CA SER A 27 -30.88 -8.31 12.17
C SER A 27 -31.25 -7.79 10.81
N ALA A 28 -32.15 -8.50 10.14
CA ALA A 28 -33.00 -7.88 9.16
C ALA A 28 -33.59 -6.68 9.89
N VAL A 29 -32.98 -5.50 9.66
CA VAL A 29 -33.66 -4.26 9.89
C VAL A 29 -34.81 -4.35 8.90
N ASP A 30 -35.94 -4.84 9.41
CA ASP A 30 -37.23 -4.52 8.85
C ASP A 30 -37.17 -3.02 8.60
N LYS A 31 -37.04 -2.66 7.32
CA LYS A 31 -37.27 -1.30 6.86
C LYS A 31 -38.68 -1.00 7.34
N SER A 32 -38.78 -0.32 8.48
CA SER A 32 -39.99 0.34 8.88
C SER A 32 -40.43 1.14 7.68
N ASN A 33 -41.55 0.75 7.09
CA ASN A 33 -42.30 1.50 6.08
C ASN A 33 -42.71 2.85 6.70
N SER A 34 -41.76 3.77 6.93
CA SER A 34 -42.09 5.17 6.85
C SER A 34 -42.33 5.40 5.37
N GLU A 35 -43.59 5.59 4.98
CA GLU A 35 -43.93 6.06 3.63
C GLU A 35 -42.98 7.21 3.29
N ASN A 36 -42.06 7.00 2.34
CA ASN A 36 -41.17 8.05 1.86
C ASN A 36 -42.05 9.10 1.18
N LYS A 37 -42.52 10.08 1.94
CA LYS A 37 -43.30 11.21 1.43
C LYS A 37 -42.35 12.16 0.69
N LEU A 38 -42.81 12.67 -0.44
CA LEU A 38 -42.09 13.69 -1.20
C LEU A 38 -41.87 14.92 -0.31
N SER A 39 -40.68 15.50 -0.35
CA SER A 39 -40.39 16.71 0.42
C SER A 39 -41.35 17.86 0.03
N PRO A 40 -41.89 18.62 1.01
CA PRO A 40 -42.65 19.83 0.72
C PRO A 40 -41.87 20.89 -0.09
N ASN A 41 -40.53 20.86 -0.03
CA ASN A 41 -39.66 21.78 -0.76
C ASN A 41 -39.08 21.21 -2.06
N PHE A 42 -39.59 20.06 -2.54
CA PHE A 42 -39.01 19.38 -3.71
C PHE A 42 -38.94 20.28 -4.95
N ASP A 43 -39.96 21.12 -5.17
CA ASP A 43 -40.01 22.01 -6.33
C ASP A 43 -38.89 23.09 -6.30
N GLU A 44 -38.27 23.36 -5.15
CA GLU A 44 -37.09 24.25 -5.04
C GLU A 44 -35.77 23.56 -5.43
N PHE A 45 -35.71 22.22 -5.39
CA PHE A 45 -34.45 21.47 -5.52
C PHE A 45 -33.79 21.70 -6.88
N LYS A 46 -34.58 21.75 -7.96
CA LYS A 46 -34.08 22.01 -9.31
C LYS A 46 -33.33 23.35 -9.38
N ALA A 47 -33.97 24.42 -8.90
CA ALA A 47 -33.39 25.76 -8.94
C ALA A 47 -32.11 25.86 -8.08
N GLN A 48 -32.11 25.19 -6.92
CA GLN A 48 -30.92 25.11 -6.06
C GLN A 48 -29.77 24.35 -6.74
N ALA A 49 -30.03 23.17 -7.32
CA ALA A 49 -29.04 22.39 -8.05
C ALA A 49 -28.47 23.17 -9.24
N ASP A 50 -29.33 23.70 -10.10
CA ASP A 50 -28.92 24.43 -11.31
C ASP A 50 -28.06 25.65 -10.95
N LYS A 51 -28.47 26.43 -9.93
CA LYS A 51 -27.71 27.60 -9.46
C LYS A 51 -26.34 27.22 -8.91
N LEU A 52 -26.28 26.19 -8.06
CA LEU A 52 -25.03 25.78 -7.41
C LEU A 52 -24.05 25.23 -8.44
N ILE A 53 -24.48 24.30 -9.29
CA ILE A 53 -23.63 23.69 -10.33
C ILE A 53 -23.10 24.76 -11.28
N LYS A 54 -23.96 25.69 -11.74
CA LYS A 54 -23.57 26.79 -12.64
C LYS A 54 -22.49 27.68 -12.02
N SER A 55 -22.67 28.04 -10.74
CA SER A 55 -21.70 28.88 -10.01
C SER A 55 -20.34 28.20 -9.88
N PHE A 56 -20.32 26.91 -9.55
CA PHE A 56 -19.08 26.17 -9.33
C PHE A 56 -18.37 25.78 -10.63
N LEU A 57 -19.10 25.46 -11.70
CA LEU A 57 -18.49 25.23 -13.01
C LEU A 57 -17.75 26.48 -13.49
N LYS A 58 -18.33 27.66 -13.28
CA LYS A 58 -17.67 28.93 -13.60
C LYS A 58 -16.32 29.06 -12.88
N GLU A 59 -16.30 28.84 -11.56
CA GLU A 59 -15.08 28.89 -10.75
C GLU A 59 -14.04 27.85 -11.23
N CYS A 60 -14.46 26.60 -11.43
CA CYS A 60 -13.56 25.51 -11.79
C CYS A 60 -12.93 25.68 -13.19
N ILE A 61 -13.70 26.17 -14.18
CA ILE A 61 -13.19 26.42 -15.53
C ILE A 61 -12.17 27.57 -15.51
N GLU A 62 -12.44 28.65 -14.77
CA GLU A 62 -11.53 29.80 -14.64
C GLU A 62 -10.22 29.40 -13.95
N ASP A 63 -10.30 28.64 -12.85
CA ASP A 63 -9.13 28.10 -12.15
C ASP A 63 -8.34 27.11 -13.02
N PHE A 64 -9.03 26.27 -13.79
CA PHE A 64 -8.39 25.30 -14.68
C PHE A 64 -7.59 25.99 -15.79
N ILE A 65 -8.20 26.94 -16.51
CA ILE A 65 -7.54 27.69 -17.59
C ILE A 65 -6.26 28.34 -17.03
N LYS A 66 -6.37 29.03 -15.89
CA LYS A 66 -5.22 29.65 -15.22
C LYS A 66 -4.12 28.64 -14.87
N ASN A 67 -4.50 27.47 -14.33
CA ASN A 67 -3.54 26.41 -13.99
C ASN A 67 -2.78 25.88 -15.22
N ILE A 68 -3.49 25.68 -16.35
CA ILE A 68 -2.86 25.22 -17.59
C ILE A 68 -1.97 26.31 -18.19
N GLU A 69 -2.37 27.58 -18.16
CA GLU A 69 -1.52 28.70 -18.57
C GLU A 69 -0.23 28.79 -17.73
N ASP A 70 -0.33 28.62 -16.41
CA ASP A 70 0.83 28.57 -15.51
C ASP A 70 1.76 27.41 -15.83
N LYS A 71 1.20 26.21 -16.10
CA LYS A 71 1.99 25.04 -16.54
C LYS A 71 2.66 25.29 -17.88
N LYS A 72 1.97 25.92 -18.84
CA LYS A 72 2.53 26.30 -20.14
C LYS A 72 3.70 27.26 -19.98
N ARG A 73 3.55 28.30 -19.13
CA ARG A 73 4.63 29.26 -18.81
C ARG A 73 5.82 28.60 -18.14
N ALA A 74 5.60 27.66 -17.22
CA ALA A 74 6.66 26.92 -16.55
C ALA A 74 7.42 25.99 -17.54
N LEU A 75 6.69 25.27 -18.39
CA LEU A 75 7.25 24.37 -19.40
C LEU A 75 8.16 25.09 -20.40
N ALA A 76 7.82 26.34 -20.76
CA ALA A 76 8.65 27.18 -21.64
C ALA A 76 10.06 27.41 -21.06
N LYS A 77 10.19 27.41 -19.73
CA LYS A 77 11.44 27.68 -19.01
C LYS A 77 12.18 26.40 -18.58
N ASP A 78 11.61 25.22 -18.81
CA ASP A 78 12.14 23.94 -18.32
C ASP A 78 13.25 23.40 -19.23
N ASN A 79 14.52 23.50 -18.83
CA ASN A 79 15.65 23.04 -19.66
C ASN A 79 15.88 21.52 -19.62
N THR A 80 15.10 20.76 -18.86
CA THR A 80 15.29 19.30 -18.68
C THR A 80 14.56 18.45 -19.71
N LYS A 81 13.54 19.00 -20.39
CA LYS A 81 12.76 18.29 -21.41
C LYS A 81 13.28 18.52 -22.82
N THR A 82 13.14 17.50 -23.66
CA THR A 82 13.44 17.58 -25.10
C THR A 82 12.51 18.57 -25.81
N TYR A 83 12.98 19.19 -26.89
CA TYR A 83 12.18 20.12 -27.69
C TYR A 83 10.89 19.47 -28.23
N LYS A 84 10.95 18.21 -28.65
CA LYS A 84 9.78 17.45 -29.11
C LYS A 84 8.68 17.39 -28.03
N ASN A 85 9.03 16.91 -26.83
CA ASN A 85 8.08 16.75 -25.73
C ASN A 85 7.50 18.09 -25.28
N LYS A 86 8.28 19.18 -25.34
CA LYS A 86 7.79 20.52 -25.06
C LYS A 86 6.73 20.97 -26.06
N ILE A 87 6.96 20.77 -27.35
CA ILE A 87 6.01 21.13 -28.41
C ILE A 87 4.71 20.36 -28.24
N GLU A 88 4.78 19.05 -28.00
CA GLU A 88 3.61 18.18 -27.78
C GLU A 88 2.76 18.65 -26.59
N GLU A 89 3.40 18.88 -25.43
CA GLU A 89 2.71 19.36 -24.24
C GLU A 89 2.13 20.77 -24.43
N MET A 90 2.87 21.69 -25.06
CA MET A 90 2.41 23.06 -25.31
C MET A 90 1.22 23.10 -26.28
N ALA A 91 1.30 22.35 -27.38
CA ALA A 91 0.20 22.24 -28.35
C ALA A 91 -1.06 21.71 -27.69
N TYR A 92 -0.92 20.67 -26.86
CA TYR A 92 -2.05 20.10 -26.13
C TYR A 92 -2.65 21.07 -25.10
N PHE A 93 -1.82 21.85 -24.39
CA PHE A 93 -2.30 22.93 -23.52
C PHE A 93 -3.08 24.00 -24.28
N ASP A 94 -2.66 24.35 -25.50
CA ASP A 94 -3.39 25.30 -26.33
C ASP A 94 -4.74 24.75 -26.77
N PHE A 95 -4.79 23.49 -27.22
CA PHE A 95 -6.05 22.85 -27.59
C PHE A 95 -7.06 22.80 -26.43
N ILE A 96 -6.60 22.47 -25.22
CA ILE A 96 -7.51 22.37 -24.08
C ILE A 96 -7.93 23.76 -23.57
N ILE A 97 -7.05 24.77 -23.61
CA ILE A 97 -7.44 26.16 -23.30
C ILE A 97 -8.48 26.64 -24.32
N GLU A 98 -8.24 26.44 -25.61
CA GLU A 98 -9.17 26.83 -26.68
C GLU A 98 -10.54 26.14 -26.52
N TYR A 99 -10.53 24.85 -26.17
CA TYR A 99 -11.76 24.10 -25.89
C TYR A 99 -12.58 24.75 -24.77
N PHE A 100 -11.93 25.26 -23.71
CA PHE A 100 -12.58 25.92 -22.57
C PHE A 100 -12.79 27.44 -22.72
N ASN A 101 -12.28 28.08 -23.78
CA ASN A 101 -12.45 29.51 -24.03
C ASN A 101 -13.93 29.89 -24.25
N ASN A 102 -14.76 28.96 -24.72
CA ASN A 102 -16.22 29.13 -24.84
C ASN A 102 -16.96 28.97 -23.49
N LYS A 103 -16.38 29.48 -22.40
CA LYS A 103 -16.81 29.20 -21.01
C LYS A 103 -18.30 29.38 -20.77
N ASN A 104 -18.94 30.42 -21.32
CA ASN A 104 -20.36 30.66 -21.13
C ASN A 104 -21.24 29.55 -21.76
N LEU A 105 -20.89 29.09 -22.96
CA LEU A 105 -21.60 28.00 -23.63
C LEU A 105 -21.43 26.67 -22.89
N ILE A 106 -20.24 26.43 -22.33
CA ILE A 106 -19.95 25.24 -21.51
C ILE A 106 -20.75 25.28 -20.21
N ILE A 107 -20.83 26.45 -19.56
CA ILE A 107 -21.58 26.64 -18.31
C ILE A 107 -23.09 26.45 -18.56
N ASP A 108 -23.61 26.93 -19.68
CA ASP A 108 -25.03 26.82 -20.01
C ASP A 108 -25.41 25.42 -20.52
N ASN A 109 -24.49 24.73 -21.22
CA ASN A 109 -24.73 23.40 -21.80
C ASN A 109 -23.56 22.43 -21.55
N PRO A 110 -23.25 22.07 -20.29
CA PRO A 110 -22.05 21.29 -19.94
C PRO A 110 -21.95 19.94 -20.65
N GLN A 111 -23.10 19.28 -20.85
CA GLN A 111 -23.21 17.99 -21.53
C GLN A 111 -22.71 18.04 -22.99
N ASN A 112 -22.91 19.16 -23.70
CA ASN A 112 -22.46 19.32 -25.08
C ASN A 112 -20.93 19.31 -25.20
N TYR A 113 -20.24 19.58 -24.10
CA TYR A 113 -18.78 19.61 -23.98
C TYR A 113 -18.23 18.42 -23.18
N GLY A 114 -19.05 17.40 -22.93
CA GLY A 114 -18.63 16.18 -22.22
C GLY A 114 -18.57 16.34 -20.70
N LEU A 115 -19.03 17.44 -20.12
CA LEU A 115 -19.19 17.53 -18.66
C LEU A 115 -20.51 16.85 -18.27
N THR A 116 -20.44 15.52 -18.13
CA THR A 116 -21.59 14.66 -17.84
C THR A 116 -22.03 14.76 -16.38
N ILE A 117 -22.85 15.76 -16.07
CA ILE A 117 -23.44 16.00 -14.74
C ILE A 117 -24.89 15.52 -14.78
N ILE A 118 -25.17 14.35 -14.20
CA ILE A 118 -26.49 13.71 -14.27
C ILE A 118 -27.05 13.49 -12.86
N PHE A 119 -26.24 13.02 -11.92
CA PHE A 119 -26.69 12.69 -10.57
C PHE A 119 -27.42 13.84 -9.84
N PRO A 120 -26.91 15.09 -9.84
CA PRO A 120 -27.66 16.21 -9.25
C PRO A 120 -29.04 16.42 -9.89
N HIS A 121 -29.19 16.15 -11.18
CA HIS A 121 -30.46 16.24 -11.89
C HIS A 121 -31.38 15.06 -11.57
N VAL A 122 -30.84 13.85 -11.34
CA VAL A 122 -31.61 12.71 -10.85
C VAL A 122 -32.33 13.08 -9.56
N ILE A 123 -31.60 13.57 -8.56
CA ILE A 123 -32.15 13.84 -7.22
C ILE A 123 -32.98 15.11 -7.12
N SER A 124 -32.80 16.09 -8.03
CA SER A 124 -33.50 17.38 -7.98
C SER A 124 -34.72 17.50 -8.90
N ARG A 125 -34.79 16.69 -9.97
CA ARG A 125 -35.84 16.82 -11.00
C ARG A 125 -36.85 15.67 -10.98
N ASN A 126 -36.46 14.50 -10.48
CA ASN A 126 -37.31 13.32 -10.49
C ASN A 126 -38.05 13.12 -9.16
N LYS A 127 -39.37 13.27 -9.18
CA LYS A 127 -40.25 12.95 -8.02
C LYS A 127 -40.28 11.46 -7.70
N LYS A 128 -39.94 10.62 -8.68
CA LYS A 128 -39.78 9.16 -8.54
C LYS A 128 -38.43 8.73 -9.11
N ILE A 129 -37.71 7.88 -8.39
CA ILE A 129 -36.40 7.36 -8.77
C ILE A 129 -36.42 5.82 -8.75
N GLN A 130 -35.52 5.20 -9.49
CA GLN A 130 -35.30 3.77 -9.50
C GLN A 130 -33.82 3.47 -9.27
N MET A 131 -33.52 2.38 -8.56
CA MET A 131 -32.14 1.91 -8.44
C MET A 131 -31.75 1.13 -9.68
N ALA A 132 -30.50 1.26 -10.11
CA ALA A 132 -29.96 0.49 -11.21
C ALA A 132 -28.51 0.10 -10.95
N ASN A 133 -28.12 -1.05 -11.49
CA ASN A 133 -26.72 -1.40 -11.65
C ASN A 133 -26.28 -0.98 -13.05
N ILE A 134 -25.24 -0.16 -13.13
CA ILE A 134 -24.72 0.40 -14.38
C ILE A 134 -23.32 -0.17 -14.63
N GLU A 135 -23.18 -0.95 -15.70
CA GLU A 135 -21.90 -1.32 -16.30
C GLU A 135 -21.48 -0.22 -17.27
N PHE A 136 -20.29 0.34 -17.13
CA PHE A 136 -19.73 1.33 -18.05
C PHE A 136 -18.20 1.22 -18.07
N ASP A 137 -17.60 1.11 -19.27
CA ASP A 137 -16.14 0.96 -19.45
C ASP A 137 -15.53 -0.15 -18.57
N LYS A 138 -16.15 -1.34 -18.61
CA LYS A 138 -15.75 -2.52 -17.82
C LYS A 138 -15.77 -2.30 -16.30
N ARG A 139 -16.44 -1.25 -15.82
CA ARG A 139 -16.69 -1.00 -14.38
C ARG A 139 -18.16 -1.17 -14.07
N MET A 140 -18.46 -1.58 -12.83
CA MET A 140 -19.83 -1.72 -12.35
C MET A 140 -20.09 -0.77 -11.18
N TYR A 141 -21.15 0.02 -11.32
CA TYR A 141 -21.70 0.90 -10.31
C TYR A 141 -23.01 0.28 -9.83
N LYS A 142 -23.12 0.00 -8.52
CA LYS A 142 -24.32 -0.63 -7.96
C LYS A 142 -25.21 0.39 -7.28
N ASN A 143 -26.51 0.14 -7.22
CA ASN A 143 -27.50 0.98 -6.53
C ASN A 143 -27.47 2.46 -6.98
N VAL A 144 -27.24 2.70 -8.27
CA VAL A 144 -27.24 4.05 -8.85
C VAL A 144 -28.68 4.53 -8.95
N LYS A 145 -28.99 5.71 -8.42
CA LYS A 145 -30.30 6.35 -8.60
C LYS A 145 -30.46 6.79 -10.06
N THR A 146 -31.60 6.47 -10.65
CA THR A 146 -31.94 6.80 -12.03
C THR A 146 -33.36 7.37 -12.12
N GLY A 147 -33.61 8.24 -13.09
CA GLY A 147 -34.94 8.75 -13.46
C GLY A 147 -35.64 7.87 -14.51
N VAL A 148 -36.77 8.36 -15.04
CA VAL A 148 -37.65 7.57 -15.93
C VAL A 148 -37.55 7.96 -17.42
N GLY A 149 -37.02 9.13 -17.78
CA GLY A 149 -36.94 9.50 -19.22
C GLY A 149 -36.33 10.83 -19.67
N ASP A 150 -35.75 11.66 -18.79
CA ASP A 150 -35.16 12.96 -19.20
C ASP A 150 -33.65 13.00 -18.91
N PHE A 151 -32.81 12.37 -19.74
CA PHE A 151 -31.31 12.23 -19.61
C PHE A 151 -30.77 11.72 -18.25
N THR A 152 -31.64 11.61 -17.24
CA THR A 152 -31.42 11.21 -15.85
C THR A 152 -31.53 9.70 -15.65
N ASP A 153 -31.86 8.96 -16.70
CA ASP A 153 -31.87 7.51 -16.72
C ASP A 153 -30.50 6.90 -17.10
N TYR A 154 -29.52 7.76 -17.42
CA TYR A 154 -28.17 7.44 -17.88
C TYR A 154 -28.08 6.67 -19.22
N ASN A 155 -29.19 6.34 -19.89
CA ASN A 155 -29.18 5.50 -21.10
C ASN A 155 -28.31 6.12 -22.21
N ASP A 156 -28.51 7.41 -22.51
CA ASP A 156 -27.72 8.14 -23.52
C ASP A 156 -26.25 8.35 -23.11
N ALA A 157 -26.00 8.40 -21.81
CA ALA A 157 -24.67 8.63 -21.27
C ALA A 157 -23.76 7.42 -21.48
N VAL A 158 -24.31 6.21 -21.32
CA VAL A 158 -23.57 4.93 -21.37
C VAL A 158 -23.69 4.18 -22.70
N SER A 159 -24.51 4.67 -23.64
CA SER A 159 -24.98 3.94 -24.84
C SER A 159 -23.90 3.31 -25.73
N THR A 160 -22.66 3.81 -25.72
CA THR A 160 -21.56 3.25 -26.54
C THR A 160 -20.80 2.11 -25.85
N ASP A 161 -20.76 2.08 -24.52
CA ASP A 161 -19.81 1.23 -23.77
C ASP A 161 -20.38 0.73 -22.43
N GLY A 162 -21.70 0.63 -22.31
CA GLY A 162 -22.34 0.29 -21.04
C GLY A 162 -23.71 -0.38 -21.15
N LYS A 163 -24.12 -0.97 -20.02
CA LYS A 163 -25.39 -1.67 -19.84
C LYS A 163 -26.03 -1.19 -18.53
N ILE A 164 -27.33 -0.96 -18.55
CA ILE A 164 -28.09 -0.56 -17.36
C ILE A 164 -29.07 -1.67 -17.02
N LYS A 165 -28.97 -2.20 -15.80
CA LYS A 165 -29.91 -3.15 -15.23
C LYS A 165 -30.68 -2.46 -14.11
N LYS A 166 -31.92 -2.07 -14.41
CA LYS A 166 -32.83 -1.47 -13.43
C LYS A 166 -33.27 -2.51 -12.39
N GLU A 167 -33.30 -2.12 -11.13
CA GLU A 167 -33.66 -2.96 -9.99
C GLU A 167 -34.87 -2.39 -9.24
N GLY A 168 -35.82 -3.27 -8.89
CA GLY A 168 -37.01 -2.91 -8.14
C GLY A 168 -37.98 -1.98 -8.87
N GLU A 169 -39.02 -1.53 -8.16
CA GLU A 169 -40.01 -0.60 -8.67
C GLU A 169 -39.59 0.87 -8.50
N LEU A 170 -40.29 1.78 -9.18
CA LEU A 170 -40.12 3.22 -8.98
C LEU A 170 -40.53 3.63 -7.57
N GLN A 171 -39.62 4.28 -6.85
CA GLN A 171 -39.82 4.76 -5.49
C GLN A 171 -39.96 6.28 -5.47
N VAL A 172 -40.74 6.80 -4.52
CA VAL A 172 -40.81 8.26 -4.29
C VAL A 172 -39.44 8.76 -3.86
N ASN A 173 -39.00 9.87 -4.44
CA ASN A 173 -37.79 10.57 -4.01
C ASN A 173 -38.04 11.24 -2.65
N GLY A 174 -37.76 10.51 -1.58
CA GLY A 174 -38.02 10.93 -0.19
C GLY A 174 -36.96 11.84 0.43
N LEU A 175 -36.03 12.40 -0.35
CA LEU A 175 -34.95 13.24 0.17
C LEU A 175 -35.51 14.49 0.87
N LYS A 176 -35.11 14.71 2.12
CA LYS A 176 -35.41 15.96 2.85
C LYS A 176 -34.51 17.10 2.34
N LYS A 177 -34.94 18.36 2.54
CA LYS A 177 -34.20 19.56 2.10
C LYS A 177 -32.74 19.60 2.59
N ASP A 178 -32.51 19.23 3.85
CA ASP A 178 -31.16 19.21 4.42
C ASP A 178 -30.29 18.08 3.85
N GLU A 179 -30.88 16.90 3.62
CA GLU A 179 -30.19 15.76 3.01
C GLU A 179 -29.81 16.07 1.56
N PHE A 180 -30.76 16.63 0.79
CA PHE A 180 -30.52 17.11 -0.56
C PHE A 180 -29.37 18.14 -0.59
N SER A 181 -29.40 19.13 0.30
CA SER A 181 -28.37 20.18 0.37
C SER A 181 -26.99 19.60 0.71
N LYS A 182 -26.92 18.64 1.64
CA LYS A 182 -25.67 17.94 2.00
C LYS A 182 -25.11 17.13 0.83
N ILE A 183 -25.96 16.34 0.15
CA ILE A 183 -25.56 15.52 -1.01
C ILE A 183 -25.05 16.42 -2.14
N LEU A 184 -25.78 17.49 -2.45
CA LEU A 184 -25.43 18.42 -3.52
C LEU A 184 -24.13 19.17 -3.20
N THR A 185 -23.93 19.63 -1.96
CA THR A 185 -22.69 20.30 -1.54
C THR A 185 -21.50 19.34 -1.64
N LYS A 186 -21.65 18.10 -1.15
CA LYS A 186 -20.61 17.06 -1.26
C LYS A 186 -20.23 16.79 -2.71
N TYR A 187 -21.22 16.65 -3.61
CA TYR A 187 -20.98 16.44 -5.04
C TYR A 187 -20.10 17.55 -5.62
N VAL A 188 -20.43 18.81 -5.33
CA VAL A 188 -19.75 19.95 -5.93
C VAL A 188 -18.37 20.17 -5.32
N GLU A 189 -18.18 19.94 -4.03
CA GLU A 189 -16.84 19.93 -3.42
C GLU A 189 -15.93 18.84 -4.01
N SER A 190 -16.48 17.64 -4.24
CA SER A 190 -15.77 16.56 -4.92
C SER A 190 -15.42 16.94 -6.36
N LEU A 191 -16.36 17.54 -7.08
CA LEU A 191 -16.13 18.02 -8.45
C LEU A 191 -15.01 19.05 -8.49
N LYS A 192 -15.01 20.03 -7.59
CA LYS A 192 -13.95 21.05 -7.49
C LYS A 192 -12.57 20.44 -7.25
N LYS A 193 -12.47 19.43 -6.36
CA LYS A 193 -11.20 18.74 -6.05
C LYS A 193 -10.67 17.91 -7.23
N GLU A 194 -11.56 17.32 -8.03
CA GLU A 194 -11.18 16.41 -9.11
C GLU A 194 -11.20 17.06 -10.50
N PHE A 195 -11.76 18.26 -10.66
CA PHE A 195 -12.02 18.90 -11.96
C PHE A 195 -10.83 18.85 -12.93
N ASN A 196 -9.66 19.33 -12.50
CA ASN A 196 -8.44 19.34 -13.32
C ASN A 196 -8.08 17.95 -13.88
N LYS A 197 -8.35 16.88 -13.12
CA LYS A 197 -8.06 15.49 -13.51
C LYS A 197 -9.15 14.91 -14.41
N LEU A 198 -10.39 15.39 -14.28
CA LEU A 198 -11.49 15.00 -15.16
C LEU A 198 -11.31 15.60 -16.56
N VAL A 199 -10.76 16.82 -16.64
CA VAL A 199 -10.57 17.51 -17.93
C VAL A 199 -9.22 17.23 -18.58
N PHE A 200 -8.14 17.02 -17.81
CA PHE A 200 -6.77 16.87 -18.31
C PHE A 200 -6.04 15.63 -17.75
N SER A 201 -5.42 14.85 -18.63
CA SER A 201 -4.49 13.77 -18.30
C SER A 201 -3.24 13.83 -19.19
N LYS A 202 -2.09 13.35 -18.70
CA LYS A 202 -0.84 13.34 -19.49
C LYS A 202 -0.90 12.34 -20.65
N GLU A 203 -1.66 11.26 -20.47
CA GLU A 203 -1.86 10.20 -21.45
C GLU A 203 -2.72 10.65 -22.64
N ASP A 204 -3.33 11.85 -22.55
CA ASP A 204 -4.10 12.42 -23.65
C ASP A 204 -3.24 13.28 -24.60
N ILE A 205 -1.99 13.58 -24.22
CA ILE A 205 -1.08 14.41 -25.02
C ILE A 205 -0.81 13.73 -26.36
N LEU A 206 -0.98 14.49 -27.44
CA LEU A 206 -0.79 14.03 -28.81
C LEU A 206 0.71 13.99 -29.17
N GLU A 207 1.10 13.01 -29.98
CA GLU A 207 2.48 12.81 -30.40
C GLU A 207 2.78 13.54 -31.73
N LEU A 208 3.86 14.32 -31.76
CA LEU A 208 4.35 15.03 -32.94
C LEU A 208 4.92 14.02 -33.95
N GLY A 209 4.45 14.12 -35.19
CA GLY A 209 4.77 13.23 -36.31
C GLY A 209 3.89 11.98 -36.40
N LYS A 210 2.96 11.79 -35.45
CA LYS A 210 2.00 10.66 -35.44
C LYS A 210 0.57 11.15 -35.42
N ASP A 211 0.22 12.01 -34.47
CA ASP A 211 -1.12 12.55 -34.31
C ASP A 211 -1.28 13.93 -34.97
N PHE A 212 -0.20 14.71 -34.97
CA PHE A 212 -0.16 16.01 -35.65
C PHE A 212 1.23 16.36 -36.18
N GLU A 213 1.28 17.32 -37.10
CA GLU A 213 2.48 17.85 -37.74
C GLU A 213 2.50 19.37 -37.66
N LEU A 214 3.70 19.95 -37.71
CA LEU A 214 3.90 21.39 -37.85
C LEU A 214 4.12 21.71 -39.33
N VAL A 215 3.19 22.45 -39.92
CA VAL A 215 3.25 22.92 -41.31
C VAL A 215 3.51 24.42 -41.34
N LYS A 216 4.36 24.86 -42.26
CA LYS A 216 4.65 26.28 -42.44
C LYS A 216 3.42 27.00 -43.00
N SER A 217 3.01 28.09 -42.37
CA SER A 217 1.94 28.98 -42.80
C SER A 217 2.47 30.08 -43.73
N ASP A 218 1.57 30.71 -44.47
CA ASP A 218 1.83 31.84 -45.38
C ASP A 218 2.43 33.08 -44.69
N THR A 219 2.45 33.11 -43.35
CA THR A 219 2.93 34.22 -42.51
C THR A 219 4.26 33.92 -41.82
N ASP A 220 5.07 32.99 -42.34
CA ASP A 220 6.32 32.51 -41.72
C ASP A 220 6.15 31.93 -40.29
N SER A 221 4.91 31.62 -39.90
CA SER A 221 4.58 30.93 -38.64
C SER A 221 4.35 29.43 -38.88
N PHE A 222 4.45 28.60 -37.84
CA PHE A 222 4.04 27.20 -37.91
C PHE A 222 2.58 27.05 -37.49
N LYS A 223 1.80 26.30 -38.27
CA LYS A 223 0.45 25.87 -37.94
C LYS A 223 0.44 24.37 -37.66
N ILE A 224 -0.47 23.94 -36.79
CA ILE A 224 -0.69 22.53 -36.53
C ILE A 224 -1.63 21.96 -37.58
N LYS A 225 -1.23 20.85 -38.21
CA LYS A 225 -2.08 20.02 -39.07
C LYS A 225 -2.20 18.64 -38.42
N PHE A 226 -3.43 18.19 -38.16
CA PHE A 226 -3.66 16.83 -37.67
C PHE A 226 -3.42 15.82 -38.79
N THR A 227 -2.89 14.64 -38.45
CA THR A 227 -2.66 13.58 -39.44
C THR A 227 -3.97 12.92 -39.85
N ASP A 228 -4.01 12.33 -41.04
CA ASP A 228 -5.21 11.62 -41.53
C ASP A 228 -5.58 10.46 -40.60
N SER A 229 -4.58 9.78 -40.01
CA SER A 229 -4.79 8.73 -39.00
C SER A 229 -5.56 9.25 -37.78
N PHE A 230 -5.18 10.42 -37.27
CA PHE A 230 -5.87 11.05 -36.15
C PHE A 230 -7.29 11.47 -36.51
N ILE A 231 -7.48 12.13 -37.66
CA ILE A 231 -8.78 12.60 -38.16
C ILE A 231 -9.73 11.43 -38.41
N ASN A 232 -9.26 10.34 -39.04
CA ASN A 232 -10.09 9.17 -39.30
C ASN A 232 -10.60 8.51 -38.01
N LYS A 233 -9.81 8.54 -36.93
CA LYS A 233 -10.18 7.96 -35.65
C LYS A 233 -11.05 8.87 -34.78
N ASN A 234 -10.74 10.17 -34.77
CA ASN A 234 -11.31 11.10 -33.78
C ASN A 234 -12.13 12.24 -34.40
N VAL A 235 -12.19 12.33 -35.72
CA VAL A 235 -12.81 13.39 -36.54
C VAL A 235 -12.13 14.74 -36.40
N ASN A 236 -11.99 15.28 -35.18
CA ASN A 236 -11.25 16.51 -34.89
C ASN A 236 -10.83 16.57 -33.40
N ILE A 237 -10.02 17.57 -33.05
CA ILE A 237 -9.53 17.76 -31.67
C ILE A 237 -10.65 18.03 -30.66
N THR A 238 -11.71 18.73 -31.05
CA THR A 238 -12.84 19.03 -30.17
C THR A 238 -13.57 17.75 -29.77
N LEU A 239 -13.85 16.86 -30.73
CA LEU A 239 -14.48 15.56 -30.48
C LEU A 239 -13.56 14.61 -29.71
N TYR A 240 -12.25 14.64 -29.98
CA TYR A 240 -11.25 13.94 -29.18
C TYR A 240 -11.32 14.35 -27.71
N LEU A 241 -11.18 15.65 -27.41
CA LEU A 241 -11.24 16.19 -26.05
C LEU A 241 -12.58 15.87 -25.38
N LYS A 242 -13.70 16.11 -26.08
CA LYS A 242 -15.05 15.78 -25.59
C LYS A 242 -15.16 14.31 -25.18
N SER A 243 -14.64 13.37 -25.98
CA SER A 243 -14.73 11.93 -25.69
C SER A 243 -13.97 11.55 -24.40
N LYS A 244 -12.76 12.12 -24.22
CA LYS A 244 -11.92 11.89 -23.03
C LYS A 244 -12.55 12.48 -21.77
N ILE A 245 -13.05 13.71 -21.87
CA ILE A 245 -13.72 14.42 -20.78
C ILE A 245 -15.02 13.70 -20.42
N LYS A 246 -15.89 13.37 -21.40
CA LYS A 246 -17.16 12.65 -21.20
C LYS A 246 -16.98 11.39 -20.39
N LYS A 247 -15.98 10.58 -20.75
CA LYS A 247 -15.68 9.31 -20.10
C LYS A 247 -15.31 9.51 -18.62
N ARG A 248 -14.38 10.43 -18.32
CA ARG A 248 -13.94 10.72 -16.95
C ARG A 248 -15.05 11.33 -16.10
N PHE A 249 -15.83 12.26 -16.65
CA PHE A 249 -16.97 12.87 -15.96
C PHE A 249 -18.07 11.86 -15.64
N LEU A 250 -18.39 10.96 -16.56
CA LEU A 250 -19.41 9.94 -16.31
C LEU A 250 -18.98 8.96 -15.21
N HIS A 251 -17.72 8.55 -15.17
CA HIS A 251 -17.19 7.76 -14.05
C HIS A 251 -17.31 8.48 -12.71
N PHE A 252 -17.01 9.79 -12.69
CA PHE A 252 -17.15 10.63 -11.50
C PHE A 252 -18.61 10.72 -11.05
N ASP A 253 -19.53 11.01 -11.98
CA ASP A 253 -20.95 11.21 -11.69
C ASP A 253 -21.62 9.92 -11.16
N LEU A 254 -21.36 8.77 -11.81
CA LEU A 254 -21.83 7.46 -11.36
C LEU A 254 -21.29 7.09 -9.98
N LYS A 255 -20.02 7.43 -9.70
CA LYS A 255 -19.40 7.20 -8.39
C LYS A 255 -20.04 8.04 -7.30
N GLN A 256 -20.26 9.34 -7.55
CA GLN A 256 -20.93 10.19 -6.56
C GLN A 256 -22.37 9.75 -6.30
N ASN A 257 -23.05 9.21 -7.31
CA ASN A 257 -24.38 8.63 -7.18
C ASN A 257 -24.38 7.37 -6.30
N GLU A 258 -23.51 6.39 -6.60
CA GLU A 258 -23.34 5.16 -5.80
C GLU A 258 -22.98 5.47 -4.34
N GLU A 259 -22.08 6.42 -4.10
CA GLU A 259 -21.68 6.83 -2.74
C GLU A 259 -22.77 7.59 -1.97
N SER A 260 -23.88 7.96 -2.61
CA SER A 260 -25.00 8.64 -1.94
C SER A 260 -25.97 7.70 -1.23
N GLU A 261 -25.93 6.41 -1.56
CA GLU A 261 -26.79 5.34 -1.00
C GLU A 261 -26.13 4.55 0.12
N GLU A 262 -24.82 4.72 0.36
CA GLU A 262 -24.25 4.15 1.58
C GLU A 262 -24.93 4.83 2.77
N PRO A 263 -25.45 4.07 3.75
CA PRO A 263 -25.93 4.68 4.97
C PRO A 263 -24.78 5.54 5.48
N VAL A 264 -25.05 6.85 5.61
CA VAL A 264 -24.47 7.60 6.70
C VAL A 264 -24.77 6.70 7.87
N GLN A 265 -23.75 5.99 8.39
CA GLN A 265 -23.85 5.43 9.73
C GLN A 265 -24.46 6.56 10.51
N SER A 266 -25.69 6.35 10.94
CA SER A 266 -26.42 7.29 11.77
C SER A 266 -25.40 7.78 12.77
N GLU A 267 -24.97 9.02 12.60
CA GLU A 267 -24.69 9.91 13.70
C GLU A 267 -25.95 9.78 14.53
N SER A 268 -25.91 8.83 15.46
CA SER A 268 -26.81 8.82 16.59
C SER A 268 -26.75 10.24 17.11
N GLU A 269 -27.92 10.86 17.09
CA GLU A 269 -28.30 12.05 17.81
C GLU A 269 -27.16 12.68 18.60
N GLN A 270 -26.66 13.84 18.14
CA GLN A 270 -25.91 14.80 18.96
C GLN A 270 -25.09 14.18 20.11
N SER A 271 -24.11 13.35 19.78
CA SER A 271 -22.83 13.52 20.46
C SER A 271 -21.98 14.29 19.47
N ASN A 272 -21.39 15.41 19.92
CA ASN A 272 -20.33 16.08 19.17
C ASN A 272 -19.46 15.03 18.50
N PRO A 273 -19.04 15.21 17.23
CA PRO A 273 -18.15 14.25 16.60
C PRO A 273 -17.01 14.03 17.59
N ILE A 274 -16.90 12.82 18.13
CA ILE A 274 -15.67 12.42 18.78
C ILE A 274 -14.71 12.42 17.60
N GLU A 275 -14.11 13.58 17.31
CA GLU A 275 -12.90 13.67 16.53
C GLU A 275 -12.02 12.62 17.16
N LYS A 276 -11.81 11.50 16.44
CA LYS A 276 -10.77 10.55 16.83
C LYS A 276 -9.55 11.42 17.08
N PRO A 277 -9.00 11.40 18.31
CA PRO A 277 -7.97 12.35 18.69
C PRO A 277 -6.89 12.30 17.60
N PRO A 278 -6.42 13.46 17.12
CA PRO A 278 -5.45 13.50 16.04
C PRO A 278 -4.28 12.57 16.39
N VAL A 279 -3.96 11.66 15.47
CA VAL A 279 -2.86 10.71 15.66
C VAL A 279 -1.61 11.51 15.98
N LYS A 280 -1.07 11.33 17.19
CA LYS A 280 0.10 12.08 17.63
C LYS A 280 1.30 11.70 16.75
N PRO A 281 2.15 12.65 16.32
CA PRO A 281 3.36 12.35 15.56
C PRO A 281 4.31 11.46 16.38
N LEU A 282 5.15 10.65 15.71
CA LEU A 282 6.16 9.82 16.36
C LEU A 282 7.20 10.69 17.05
N VAL A 283 7.64 11.76 16.40
CA VAL A 283 8.54 12.76 16.97
C VAL A 283 7.70 13.91 17.55
N PRO A 284 7.74 14.17 18.87
CA PRO A 284 6.98 15.26 19.49
C PRO A 284 7.23 16.62 18.81
N GLY A 285 6.17 17.40 18.61
CA GLY A 285 6.25 18.73 17.99
C GLY A 285 6.37 18.77 16.45
N LYS A 286 6.55 17.64 15.76
CA LYS A 286 6.54 17.59 14.29
C LYS A 286 5.11 17.46 13.75
N LYS A 287 4.80 18.08 12.61
CA LYS A 287 3.49 17.97 11.96
C LYS A 287 3.43 16.73 11.06
N LEU A 288 2.35 15.97 11.14
CA LEU A 288 2.03 14.96 10.12
C LEU A 288 1.37 15.64 8.93
N THR A 289 1.84 15.33 7.72
CA THR A 289 1.05 15.60 6.52
C THR A 289 0.12 14.43 6.39
N ASN A 290 -1.17 14.60 6.66
CA ASN A 290 -2.16 13.56 6.44
C ASN A 290 -2.19 13.21 4.95
N ASN A 291 -1.36 12.26 4.52
CA ASN A 291 -1.43 11.63 3.21
C ASN A 291 -2.63 10.69 3.21
N LYS A 292 -3.84 11.27 3.26
CA LYS A 292 -5.07 10.50 3.09
C LYS A 292 -5.00 9.86 1.71
N ILE A 293 -4.90 8.53 1.70
CA ILE A 293 -5.13 7.75 0.48
C ILE A 293 -6.49 8.17 -0.06
N ASN A 294 -6.47 8.71 -1.27
CA ASN A 294 -7.64 9.26 -1.92
C ASN A 294 -8.16 8.28 -2.98
N SER A 295 -9.26 8.67 -3.63
CA SER A 295 -9.86 7.97 -4.75
C SER A 295 -8.86 7.61 -5.86
N GLN A 296 -7.81 8.39 -6.12
CA GLN A 296 -6.89 8.11 -7.23
C GLN A 296 -5.99 6.91 -7.00
N VAL A 297 -5.61 6.66 -5.74
CA VAL A 297 -4.72 5.52 -5.44
C VAL A 297 -5.42 4.22 -5.79
N ILE A 298 -6.70 4.07 -5.41
CA ILE A 298 -7.44 2.84 -5.73
C ILE A 298 -7.71 2.69 -7.24
N GLU A 299 -7.85 3.81 -7.95
CA GLU A 299 -8.06 3.83 -9.39
C GLU A 299 -6.80 3.48 -10.19
N ALA A 300 -5.62 3.82 -9.67
CA ALA A 300 -4.34 3.50 -10.30
C ALA A 300 -3.91 2.04 -10.10
N LEU A 301 -4.53 1.30 -9.18
CA LEU A 301 -4.22 -0.11 -8.94
C LEU A 301 -4.62 -0.97 -10.16
N PRO A 302 -3.88 -2.05 -10.46
CA PRO A 302 -4.16 -2.91 -11.60
C PRO A 302 -5.48 -3.69 -11.45
N ASN A 303 -6.11 -4.00 -12.58
CA ASN A 303 -7.22 -4.96 -12.64
C ASN A 303 -6.64 -6.38 -12.64
N LEU A 304 -6.62 -7.04 -11.50
CA LEU A 304 -6.15 -8.43 -11.40
C LEU A 304 -7.25 -9.40 -11.82
N ALA A 305 -6.91 -10.35 -12.69
CA ALA A 305 -7.78 -11.50 -12.97
C ALA A 305 -7.76 -12.46 -11.75
N PRO A 306 -8.92 -12.97 -11.31
CA PRO A 306 -8.94 -14.03 -10.31
C PRO A 306 -8.43 -15.33 -10.92
N LEU A 307 -7.64 -16.07 -10.15
CA LEU A 307 -7.16 -17.41 -10.48
C LEU A 307 -8.03 -18.43 -9.74
N ILE A 308 -8.40 -19.52 -10.42
CA ILE A 308 -9.24 -20.55 -9.83
C ILE A 308 -8.38 -21.43 -8.93
N LYS A 309 -8.83 -21.66 -7.70
CA LYS A 309 -8.13 -22.59 -6.79
C LYS A 309 -8.07 -23.98 -7.40
N HIS A 310 -6.95 -24.68 -7.16
CA HIS A 310 -6.69 -25.99 -7.75
C HIS A 310 -7.81 -27.01 -7.50
N ASN A 311 -8.46 -26.96 -6.34
CA ASN A 311 -9.56 -27.84 -5.94
C ASN A 311 -10.92 -27.49 -6.59
N LYS A 312 -11.00 -26.40 -7.37
CA LYS A 312 -12.21 -25.97 -8.09
C LYS A 312 -12.08 -26.08 -9.61
N LEU A 313 -10.91 -26.45 -10.13
CA LEU A 313 -10.65 -26.57 -11.58
C LEU A 313 -11.38 -27.74 -12.25
N ASP A 314 -11.92 -28.70 -11.49
CA ASP A 314 -12.76 -29.78 -12.04
C ASP A 314 -14.15 -29.30 -12.47
N LEU A 315 -14.57 -28.11 -12.06
CA LEU A 315 -15.87 -27.55 -12.40
C LEU A 315 -15.82 -26.97 -13.82
N SER A 316 -16.79 -27.34 -14.66
CA SER A 316 -17.05 -26.62 -15.90
C SER A 316 -17.40 -25.16 -15.62
N LYS A 317 -17.25 -24.27 -16.60
CA LYS A 317 -17.56 -22.84 -16.44
C LYS A 317 -18.99 -22.59 -15.96
N GLU A 318 -19.97 -23.35 -16.44
CA GLU A 318 -21.37 -23.27 -16.00
C GLU A 318 -21.52 -23.74 -14.55
N ASN A 319 -20.92 -24.88 -14.20
CA ASN A 319 -21.00 -25.43 -12.85
C ASN A 319 -20.27 -24.54 -11.83
N LEU A 320 -19.12 -23.96 -12.21
CA LEU A 320 -18.39 -23.01 -11.39
C LEU A 320 -19.23 -21.75 -11.11
N MET A 321 -19.92 -21.22 -12.14
CA MET A 321 -20.82 -20.07 -11.98
C MET A 321 -22.01 -20.39 -11.05
N ILE A 322 -22.65 -21.54 -11.25
CA ILE A 322 -23.81 -21.97 -10.44
C ILE A 322 -23.39 -22.23 -8.99
N ASP A 323 -22.31 -22.98 -8.79
CA ASP A 323 -21.81 -23.36 -7.46
C ASP A 323 -21.34 -22.11 -6.68
N PHE A 324 -20.66 -21.18 -7.34
CA PHE A 324 -20.27 -19.91 -6.73
C PHE A 324 -21.49 -19.08 -6.29
N LYS A 325 -22.50 -18.92 -7.15
CA LYS A 325 -23.71 -18.14 -6.84
C LYS A 325 -24.52 -18.73 -5.69
N ASN A 326 -24.54 -20.05 -5.57
CA ASN A 326 -25.26 -20.77 -4.51
C ASN A 326 -24.52 -20.73 -3.16
N ASN A 327 -23.18 -20.64 -3.16
CA ASN A 327 -22.34 -20.68 -1.95
C ASN A 327 -21.81 -19.30 -1.52
N GLN A 328 -22.72 -18.36 -1.26
CA GLN A 328 -22.36 -16.97 -0.94
C GLN A 328 -21.45 -16.77 0.29
N ALA A 329 -21.46 -17.72 1.24
CA ALA A 329 -20.63 -17.65 2.45
C ALA A 329 -19.13 -17.91 2.20
N ASN A 330 -18.76 -18.62 1.12
CA ASN A 330 -17.41 -19.16 0.91
C ASN A 330 -16.77 -18.70 -0.40
N HIS A 331 -17.08 -17.50 -0.90
CA HIS A 331 -16.52 -17.00 -2.16
C HIS A 331 -14.97 -16.99 -2.22
N ASP A 332 -14.30 -16.77 -1.08
CA ASP A 332 -12.83 -16.79 -0.98
C ASP A 332 -12.25 -18.21 -1.16
N ASP A 333 -13.07 -19.27 -1.22
CA ASP A 333 -12.66 -20.67 -1.50
C ASP A 333 -12.58 -21.02 -2.98
N TYR A 334 -13.04 -20.13 -3.87
CA TYR A 334 -13.05 -20.38 -5.31
C TYR A 334 -11.87 -19.77 -6.03
N PHE A 335 -11.45 -18.59 -5.57
CA PHE A 335 -10.49 -17.77 -6.28
C PHE A 335 -9.40 -17.24 -5.36
N PHE A 336 -8.25 -16.95 -5.96
CA PHE A 336 -7.18 -16.18 -5.33
C PHE A 336 -6.63 -15.14 -6.31
N PHE A 337 -5.88 -14.17 -5.78
CA PHE A 337 -5.31 -13.07 -6.55
C PHE A 337 -3.82 -12.95 -6.30
N ASN A 338 -3.06 -12.60 -7.34
CA ASN A 338 -1.63 -12.27 -7.21
C ASN A 338 -1.44 -10.84 -6.63
N ASN A 339 -1.82 -10.66 -5.36
CA ASN A 339 -1.56 -9.45 -4.57
C ASN A 339 -0.88 -9.77 -3.22
N PRO A 340 0.28 -10.44 -3.20
CA PRO A 340 0.90 -10.87 -1.95
C PRO A 340 1.53 -9.73 -1.14
N ILE A 341 1.82 -8.59 -1.77
CA ILE A 341 2.61 -7.51 -1.14
C ILE A 341 1.69 -6.40 -0.64
N ASN A 342 0.92 -5.75 -1.53
CA ASN A 342 0.05 -4.65 -1.15
C ASN A 342 -1.31 -5.12 -0.59
N THR A 343 -1.26 -5.80 0.56
CA THR A 343 -2.42 -6.43 1.22
C THR A 343 -3.41 -5.44 1.82
N ARG A 344 -3.12 -4.12 1.79
CA ARG A 344 -4.08 -3.05 2.12
C ARG A 344 -5.32 -3.11 1.23
N PHE A 345 -5.13 -3.46 -0.04
CA PHE A 345 -6.23 -3.52 -1.00
C PHE A 345 -6.69 -4.97 -1.18
N LYS A 346 -7.94 -5.25 -0.80
CA LYS A 346 -8.55 -6.57 -0.97
C LYS A 346 -9.22 -6.65 -2.33
N TYR A 347 -8.90 -7.71 -3.08
CA TYR A 347 -9.60 -8.13 -4.28
C TYR A 347 -10.54 -9.28 -3.90
N SER A 348 -11.80 -9.24 -4.35
CA SER A 348 -12.79 -10.29 -4.11
C SER A 348 -13.73 -10.42 -5.30
N VAL A 349 -14.05 -11.65 -5.71
CA VAL A 349 -15.07 -11.91 -6.72
C VAL A 349 -16.46 -11.68 -6.10
N GLU A 350 -17.28 -10.84 -6.72
CA GLU A 350 -18.66 -10.59 -6.28
C GLU A 350 -19.68 -11.37 -7.11
N ASP A 351 -19.43 -11.55 -8.40
CA ASP A 351 -20.35 -12.23 -9.31
C ASP A 351 -19.61 -12.85 -10.51
N LEU A 352 -20.24 -13.83 -11.14
CA LEU A 352 -19.77 -14.53 -12.33
C LEU A 352 -20.83 -14.49 -13.43
N ASN A 353 -20.40 -14.24 -14.66
CA ASN A 353 -21.26 -14.19 -15.84
C ASN A 353 -20.60 -14.86 -17.03
N ILE A 354 -21.40 -15.55 -17.85
CA ILE A 354 -20.92 -16.13 -19.10
C ILE A 354 -21.38 -15.22 -20.24
N GLU A 355 -20.44 -14.72 -21.03
CA GLU A 355 -20.70 -13.89 -22.21
C GLU A 355 -19.85 -14.42 -23.36
N ASN A 356 -20.46 -14.59 -24.55
CA ASN A 356 -19.76 -15.11 -25.74
C ASN A 356 -18.98 -16.41 -25.48
N SER A 357 -19.55 -17.33 -24.69
CA SER A 357 -18.93 -18.59 -24.28
C SER A 357 -17.70 -18.48 -23.37
N GLU A 358 -17.32 -17.28 -22.93
CA GLU A 358 -16.25 -17.06 -21.96
C GLU A 358 -16.82 -16.75 -20.56
N LEU A 359 -16.09 -17.13 -19.51
CA LEU A 359 -16.44 -16.81 -18.13
C LEU A 359 -15.81 -15.47 -17.74
N TYR A 360 -16.62 -14.57 -17.21
CA TYR A 360 -16.22 -13.27 -16.68
C TYR A 360 -16.51 -13.21 -15.18
N ALA A 361 -15.65 -12.49 -14.46
CA ALA A 361 -15.83 -12.14 -13.07
C ALA A 361 -16.02 -10.65 -12.89
N TRP A 362 -16.96 -10.29 -12.02
CA TRP A 362 -17.02 -8.97 -11.40
C TRP A 362 -16.20 -8.98 -10.13
N VAL A 363 -15.05 -8.30 -10.18
CA VAL A 363 -14.13 -8.20 -9.05
C VAL A 363 -14.33 -6.86 -8.34
N LYS A 364 -14.51 -6.90 -7.03
CA LYS A 364 -14.44 -5.74 -6.14
C LYS A 364 -13.01 -5.58 -5.64
N LEU A 365 -12.49 -4.37 -5.79
CA LEU A 365 -11.28 -3.89 -5.14
C LEU A 365 -11.67 -2.89 -4.06
N SER A 366 -11.19 -3.06 -2.82
CA SER A 366 -11.47 -2.13 -1.72
C SER A 366 -10.28 -1.95 -0.79
N ASP A 367 -10.11 -0.74 -0.24
CA ASP A 367 -9.16 -0.45 0.84
C ASP A 367 -9.66 -1.07 2.15
N ARG A 368 -8.88 -1.96 2.78
CA ARG A 368 -9.24 -2.59 4.05
C ARG A 368 -9.37 -1.60 5.20
N ASN A 369 -8.71 -0.45 5.11
CA ASN A 369 -8.80 0.60 6.14
C ASN A 369 -10.02 1.52 5.94
N ASN A 370 -10.59 1.57 4.72
CA ASN A 370 -11.78 2.37 4.39
C ASN A 370 -12.68 1.66 3.34
N PRO A 371 -13.21 0.46 3.65
CA PRO A 371 -13.77 -0.44 2.63
C PRO A 371 -15.07 0.05 1.97
N SER A 372 -15.83 0.92 2.65
CA SER A 372 -17.06 1.51 2.11
C SER A 372 -16.76 2.66 1.15
N LYS A 373 -15.83 3.55 1.54
CA LYS A 373 -15.53 4.80 0.81
C LYS A 373 -14.54 4.63 -0.33
N LEU A 374 -13.58 3.71 -0.21
CA LEU A 374 -12.53 3.51 -1.20
C LEU A 374 -12.68 2.11 -1.79
N LYS A 375 -13.53 2.01 -2.82
CA LYS A 375 -13.79 0.79 -3.58
C LYS A 375 -13.97 1.08 -5.07
N ARG A 376 -13.72 0.07 -5.91
CA ARG A 376 -14.13 0.04 -7.32
C ARG A 376 -14.43 -1.39 -7.75
N ARG A 377 -15.27 -1.55 -8.78
CA ARG A 377 -15.56 -2.86 -9.38
C ARG A 377 -15.15 -2.88 -10.83
N TYR A 378 -14.61 -3.99 -11.29
CA TYR A 378 -14.23 -4.18 -12.67
C TYR A 378 -14.56 -5.59 -13.16
N LYS A 379 -14.77 -5.69 -14.47
CA LYS A 379 -15.01 -6.95 -15.17
C LYS A 379 -13.71 -7.45 -15.77
N VAL A 380 -13.45 -8.74 -15.62
CA VAL A 380 -12.26 -9.40 -16.16
C VAL A 380 -12.60 -10.82 -16.57
N ALA A 381 -12.04 -11.27 -17.69
CA ALA A 381 -12.19 -12.65 -18.15
C ALA A 381 -11.42 -13.59 -17.21
N ILE A 382 -11.98 -14.78 -16.98
CA ILE A 382 -11.34 -15.87 -16.24
C ILE A 382 -10.85 -16.88 -17.26
N PHE A 383 -9.58 -17.26 -17.13
CA PHE A 383 -9.03 -18.35 -17.92
C PHE A 383 -9.56 -19.69 -17.38
N ILE A 384 -10.10 -20.51 -18.27
CA ILE A 384 -10.54 -21.88 -17.99
C ILE A 384 -9.69 -22.81 -18.87
N PRO A 385 -8.93 -23.76 -18.29
CA PRO A 385 -8.14 -24.70 -19.07
C PRO A 385 -9.05 -25.64 -19.87
N LYS A 386 -8.50 -26.20 -20.95
CA LYS A 386 -9.19 -27.26 -21.70
C LYS A 386 -9.26 -28.53 -20.85
N GLU A 387 -10.25 -29.39 -21.12
CA GLU A 387 -10.49 -30.61 -20.35
C GLU A 387 -9.26 -31.53 -20.27
N ASN A 388 -8.50 -31.64 -21.37
CA ASN A 388 -7.26 -32.43 -21.43
C ASN A 388 -6.06 -31.79 -20.71
N GLU A 389 -6.18 -30.56 -20.20
CA GLU A 389 -5.12 -29.80 -19.52
C GLU A 389 -5.41 -29.61 -18.02
N ILE A 390 -6.59 -30.03 -17.52
CA ILE A 390 -7.05 -29.75 -16.14
C ILE A 390 -6.03 -30.19 -15.08
N ASP A 391 -5.51 -31.42 -15.16
CA ASP A 391 -4.57 -31.95 -14.17
C ASP A 391 -3.24 -31.17 -14.12
N GLN A 392 -2.76 -30.72 -15.28
CA GLN A 392 -1.58 -29.87 -15.35
C GLN A 392 -1.85 -28.50 -14.73
N TYR A 393 -3.01 -27.90 -15.00
CA TYR A 393 -3.39 -26.62 -14.40
C TYR A 393 -3.64 -26.71 -12.90
N LYS A 394 -4.16 -27.83 -12.40
CA LYS A 394 -4.24 -28.09 -10.94
C LYS A 394 -2.86 -28.01 -10.29
N ALA A 395 -1.86 -28.65 -10.89
CA ALA A 395 -0.49 -28.57 -10.40
C ALA A 395 0.03 -27.12 -10.42
N ILE A 396 -0.18 -26.41 -11.53
CA ILE A 396 0.24 -25.02 -11.70
C ILE A 396 -0.39 -24.12 -10.64
N GLU A 397 -1.72 -24.16 -10.48
CA GLU A 397 -2.44 -23.28 -9.56
C GLU A 397 -2.13 -23.59 -8.09
N ASP A 398 -1.99 -24.87 -7.69
CA ASP A 398 -1.61 -25.22 -6.31
C ASP A 398 -0.20 -24.70 -5.97
N ILE A 399 0.77 -24.93 -6.87
CA ILE A 399 2.13 -24.42 -6.70
C ILE A 399 2.10 -22.89 -6.63
N TYR A 400 1.36 -22.23 -7.53
CA TYR A 400 1.34 -20.78 -7.61
C TYR A 400 0.66 -20.12 -6.41
N GLU A 401 -0.47 -20.65 -5.95
CA GLU A 401 -1.16 -20.18 -4.74
C GLU A 401 -0.23 -20.26 -3.52
N ASN A 402 0.51 -21.36 -3.36
CA ASN A 402 1.47 -21.53 -2.27
C ASN A 402 2.67 -20.57 -2.36
N GLN A 403 3.16 -20.29 -3.57
CA GLN A 403 4.20 -19.29 -3.78
C GLN A 403 3.71 -17.88 -3.42
N ILE A 404 2.49 -17.50 -3.81
CA ILE A 404 1.87 -16.21 -3.45
C ILE A 404 1.75 -16.10 -1.93
N LYS A 405 1.24 -17.13 -1.25
CA LYS A 405 1.15 -17.17 0.23
C LYS A 405 2.53 -17.02 0.88
N THR A 406 3.56 -17.64 0.31
CA THR A 406 4.94 -17.53 0.82
C THR A 406 5.50 -16.11 0.71
N ILE A 407 5.25 -15.43 -0.41
CA ILE A 407 5.63 -14.01 -0.59
C ILE A 407 4.84 -13.13 0.36
N GLN A 408 3.54 -13.41 0.54
CA GLN A 408 2.68 -12.69 1.46
C GLN A 408 3.15 -12.81 2.90
N GLU A 409 3.48 -14.01 3.36
CA GLU A 409 4.02 -14.23 4.70
C GLU A 409 5.40 -13.55 4.87
N THR A 410 6.22 -13.53 3.82
CA THR A 410 7.50 -12.80 3.83
C THR A 410 7.26 -11.31 4.10
N TYR A 411 6.31 -10.67 3.40
CA TYR A 411 5.97 -9.26 3.62
C TYR A 411 5.21 -9.00 4.92
N LYS A 412 4.34 -9.91 5.35
CA LYS A 412 3.68 -9.81 6.65
C LYS A 412 4.69 -9.73 7.79
N ASN A 413 5.76 -10.54 7.74
CA ASN A 413 6.84 -10.45 8.71
C ASN A 413 7.58 -9.10 8.65
N PHE A 414 7.69 -8.49 7.47
CA PHE A 414 8.19 -7.12 7.35
C PHE A 414 7.24 -6.13 8.02
N TYR A 415 5.93 -6.18 7.74
CA TYR A 415 4.95 -5.28 8.36
C TYR A 415 4.92 -5.42 9.89
N LEU A 416 4.95 -6.64 10.41
CA LEU A 416 5.03 -6.89 11.85
C LEU A 416 6.30 -6.31 12.47
N SER A 417 7.43 -6.31 11.76
CA SER A 417 8.66 -5.66 12.23
C SER A 417 8.51 -4.13 12.37
N LEU A 418 7.58 -3.53 11.62
CA LEU A 418 7.26 -2.10 11.69
C LEU A 418 6.13 -1.79 12.70
N ASP A 419 5.69 -2.80 13.45
CA ASP A 419 4.49 -2.75 14.30
C ASP A 419 3.21 -2.39 13.53
N LEU A 420 3.12 -2.94 12.31
CA LEU A 420 1.95 -2.93 11.45
C LEU A 420 1.39 -4.35 11.31
N ASP A 421 0.10 -4.43 11.00
CA ASP A 421 -0.55 -5.67 10.55
C ASP A 421 -0.63 -5.69 9.01
N ASP A 422 -1.26 -6.73 8.46
CA ASP A 422 -1.43 -6.90 7.02
C ASP A 422 -2.48 -5.95 6.38
N THR A 423 -3.16 -5.11 7.17
CA THR A 423 -4.01 -4.03 6.64
C THR A 423 -3.19 -2.82 6.17
N ILE A 424 -1.92 -2.73 6.61
CA ILE A 424 -0.97 -1.67 6.24
C ILE A 424 -1.57 -0.27 6.48
N ASP A 425 -2.10 -0.06 7.69
CA ASP A 425 -2.50 1.26 8.14
C ASP A 425 -1.27 2.15 8.37
N TYR A 426 -0.87 2.87 7.33
CA TYR A 426 0.29 3.78 7.34
C TYR A 426 0.26 4.77 8.51
N SER A 427 -0.93 5.17 8.98
CA SER A 427 -1.04 6.16 10.07
C SER A 427 -0.44 5.66 11.40
N LYS A 428 -0.33 4.33 11.59
CA LYS A 428 0.30 3.72 12.77
C LYS A 428 1.81 3.95 12.82
N LEU A 429 2.47 4.28 11.69
CA LEU A 429 3.89 4.64 11.65
C LEU A 429 4.16 6.02 12.27
N ARG A 430 3.18 6.92 12.22
CA ARG A 430 3.24 8.26 12.83
C ARG A 430 4.43 9.10 12.30
N SER A 431 4.93 8.85 11.09
CA SER A 431 6.03 9.61 10.47
C SER A 431 5.91 9.57 8.95
N ASN A 432 5.91 10.75 8.32
CA ASN A 432 5.81 10.88 6.85
C ASN A 432 6.99 10.20 6.14
N GLU A 433 8.19 10.25 6.73
CA GLU A 433 9.41 9.66 6.22
C GLU A 433 9.30 8.12 6.14
N LEU A 434 8.83 7.51 7.23
CA LEU A 434 8.61 6.05 7.28
C LEU A 434 7.48 5.63 6.34
N GLU A 435 6.38 6.39 6.32
CA GLU A 435 5.24 6.14 5.43
C GLU A 435 5.63 6.18 3.96
N ASN A 436 6.32 7.25 3.53
CA ASN A 436 6.77 7.42 2.15
C ASN A 436 7.77 6.32 1.75
N SER A 437 8.71 5.98 2.64
CA SER A 437 9.68 4.91 2.36
C SER A 437 9.01 3.54 2.24
N LEU A 438 8.09 3.21 3.13
CA LEU A 438 7.37 1.93 3.07
C LEU A 438 6.50 1.86 1.81
N SER A 439 5.82 2.95 1.45
CA SER A 439 5.01 3.02 0.23
C SER A 439 5.84 2.78 -1.03
N ASN A 440 7.02 3.43 -1.14
CA ASN A 440 7.94 3.23 -2.27
C ASN A 440 8.49 1.79 -2.34
N MET A 441 8.78 1.19 -1.18
CA MET A 441 9.21 -0.20 -1.09
C MET A 441 8.13 -1.17 -1.58
N ILE A 442 6.89 -1.00 -1.09
CA ILE A 442 5.73 -1.78 -1.52
C ILE A 442 5.50 -1.65 -3.03
N ASP A 443 5.58 -0.44 -3.58
CA ASP A 443 5.42 -0.20 -5.03
C ASP A 443 6.46 -0.96 -5.86
N LEU A 444 7.75 -0.81 -5.56
CA LEU A 444 8.79 -1.51 -6.31
C LEU A 444 8.70 -3.03 -6.15
N ALA A 445 8.40 -3.52 -4.95
CA ALA A 445 8.22 -4.95 -4.72
C ALA A 445 7.03 -5.51 -5.52
N GLN A 446 5.91 -4.78 -5.59
CA GLN A 446 4.77 -5.15 -6.41
C GLN A 446 5.13 -5.19 -7.91
N LYS A 447 5.95 -4.24 -8.38
CA LYS A 447 6.46 -4.23 -9.76
C LYS A 447 7.40 -5.39 -10.06
N ILE A 448 8.23 -5.81 -9.10
CA ILE A 448 9.06 -7.02 -9.22
C ILE A 448 8.18 -8.28 -9.28
N ASN A 449 7.21 -8.41 -8.37
CA ASN A 449 6.30 -9.57 -8.33
C ASN A 449 5.42 -9.70 -9.58
N SER A 450 5.05 -8.56 -10.20
CA SER A 450 4.28 -8.54 -11.44
C SER A 450 5.14 -8.67 -12.71
N GLY A 451 6.47 -8.53 -12.62
CA GLY A 451 7.37 -8.51 -13.77
C GLY A 451 7.42 -7.17 -14.52
N ASN A 452 6.80 -6.11 -13.98
CA ASN A 452 6.74 -4.77 -14.59
C ASN A 452 8.02 -3.94 -14.37
N TRP A 453 8.89 -4.33 -13.44
CA TRP A 453 10.19 -3.70 -13.23
C TRP A 453 11.31 -4.41 -13.99
N ASP A 454 11.43 -5.70 -13.71
CA ASP A 454 12.36 -6.63 -14.35
C ASP A 454 11.63 -7.97 -14.44
N GLN A 455 11.67 -8.58 -15.62
CA GLN A 455 10.99 -9.85 -15.87
C GLN A 455 11.75 -11.04 -15.27
N SER A 456 13.03 -10.88 -14.87
CA SER A 456 13.87 -11.99 -14.40
C SER A 456 13.24 -12.83 -13.29
N PHE A 457 12.68 -12.18 -12.25
CA PHE A 457 11.99 -12.87 -11.16
C PHE A 457 10.75 -13.62 -11.67
N LYS A 458 9.93 -12.98 -12.49
CA LYS A 458 8.69 -13.56 -13.00
C LYS A 458 8.95 -14.71 -13.97
N GLN A 459 9.99 -14.61 -14.81
CA GLN A 459 10.46 -15.69 -15.68
C GLN A 459 10.92 -16.89 -14.84
N TYR A 460 11.79 -16.67 -13.85
CA TYR A 460 12.22 -17.73 -12.93
C TYR A 460 11.03 -18.39 -12.20
N GLN A 461 10.07 -17.60 -11.75
CA GLN A 461 8.85 -18.11 -11.11
C GLN A 461 8.10 -19.04 -12.06
N ASN A 462 7.86 -18.61 -13.30
CA ASN A 462 7.13 -19.38 -14.29
C ASN A 462 7.88 -20.67 -14.66
N GLU A 463 9.20 -20.59 -14.87
CA GLU A 463 10.06 -21.77 -15.13
C GLU A 463 10.01 -22.77 -13.97
N LEU A 464 10.07 -22.28 -12.73
CA LEU A 464 9.98 -23.12 -11.54
C LEU A 464 8.61 -23.80 -11.43
N ILE A 465 7.53 -23.08 -11.69
CA ILE A 465 6.17 -23.65 -11.72
C ILE A 465 6.10 -24.74 -12.79
N GLN A 466 6.61 -24.49 -13.99
CA GLN A 466 6.60 -25.45 -15.09
C GLN A 466 7.39 -26.72 -14.73
N ASP A 467 8.65 -26.61 -14.28
CA ASP A 467 9.47 -27.77 -13.90
C ASP A 467 8.83 -28.61 -12.78
N LEU A 468 8.24 -27.95 -11.78
CA LEU A 468 7.64 -28.63 -10.65
C LEU A 468 6.27 -29.21 -11.00
N SER A 469 5.49 -28.58 -11.88
CA SER A 469 4.20 -29.09 -12.33
C SER A 469 4.34 -30.47 -13.01
N LEU A 470 5.42 -30.71 -13.75
CA LEU A 470 5.73 -32.01 -14.37
C LEU A 470 6.00 -33.14 -13.35
N LYS A 471 6.36 -32.80 -12.12
CA LYS A 471 6.67 -33.75 -11.02
C LYS A 471 5.51 -33.89 -10.04
N TYR A 472 4.48 -33.05 -10.19
CA TYR A 472 3.32 -32.99 -9.31
C TYR A 472 2.40 -34.19 -9.56
N LYS A 473 1.89 -34.78 -8.49
CA LYS A 473 0.96 -35.93 -8.55
C LYS A 473 -0.37 -35.56 -7.93
N VAL A 474 -1.41 -35.39 -8.74
CA VAL A 474 -2.74 -34.89 -8.31
C VAL A 474 -3.32 -35.69 -7.12
N SER A 475 -3.14 -37.00 -7.09
CA SER A 475 -3.69 -37.88 -6.05
C SER A 475 -2.69 -38.27 -4.95
N SER A 476 -1.65 -37.46 -4.69
CA SER A 476 -0.62 -37.76 -3.70
C SER A 476 -0.27 -36.55 -2.84
N ASP A 477 0.43 -36.78 -1.74
CA ASP A 477 1.00 -35.71 -0.93
C ASP A 477 2.18 -35.05 -1.67
N ASN A 478 1.99 -33.78 -2.07
CA ASN A 478 2.99 -32.97 -2.76
C ASN A 478 3.72 -32.00 -1.80
N GLN A 479 3.56 -32.11 -0.48
CA GLN A 479 4.06 -31.13 0.48
C GLN A 479 5.57 -30.88 0.37
N ASN A 480 6.37 -31.91 0.12
CA ASN A 480 7.83 -31.75 -0.07
C ASN A 480 8.18 -30.92 -1.31
N LEU A 481 7.43 -31.12 -2.41
CA LEU A 481 7.59 -30.36 -3.64
C LEU A 481 7.16 -28.90 -3.44
N ILE A 482 6.03 -28.68 -2.77
CA ILE A 482 5.55 -27.35 -2.41
C ILE A 482 6.54 -26.63 -1.49
N ASN A 483 7.07 -27.30 -0.46
CA ASN A 483 8.08 -26.72 0.44
C ASN A 483 9.37 -26.32 -0.30
N LYS A 484 9.79 -27.13 -1.27
CA LYS A 484 10.92 -26.80 -2.16
C LYS A 484 10.62 -25.57 -3.01
N SER A 485 9.44 -25.53 -3.64
CA SER A 485 8.96 -24.38 -4.41
C SER A 485 8.98 -23.10 -3.57
N ASN A 486 8.37 -23.15 -2.39
CA ASN A 486 8.24 -22.03 -1.46
C ASN A 486 9.62 -21.50 -1.01
N SER A 487 10.55 -22.41 -0.71
CA SER A 487 11.92 -22.02 -0.32
C SER A 487 12.68 -21.33 -1.45
N GLN A 488 12.55 -21.83 -2.68
CA GLN A 488 13.21 -21.27 -3.86
C GLN A 488 12.60 -19.93 -4.28
N ILE A 489 11.27 -19.79 -4.27
CA ILE A 489 10.62 -18.53 -4.61
C ILE A 489 10.92 -17.45 -3.57
N GLN A 490 10.91 -17.79 -2.27
CA GLN A 490 11.27 -16.84 -1.21
C GLN A 490 12.70 -16.33 -1.39
N TYR A 491 13.64 -17.24 -1.64
CA TYR A 491 15.03 -16.87 -1.89
C TYR A 491 15.18 -15.98 -3.12
N SER A 492 14.59 -16.37 -4.26
CA SER A 492 14.67 -15.63 -5.52
C SER A 492 14.04 -14.24 -5.39
N PHE A 493 12.90 -14.15 -4.73
CA PHE A 493 12.19 -12.89 -4.50
C PHE A 493 13.01 -11.93 -3.62
N LEU A 494 13.50 -12.39 -2.46
CA LEU A 494 14.34 -11.57 -1.59
C LEU A 494 15.64 -11.13 -2.29
N LYS A 495 16.25 -12.01 -3.08
CA LYS A 495 17.44 -11.68 -3.87
C LYS A 495 17.17 -10.62 -4.93
N SER A 496 16.00 -10.69 -5.58
CA SER A 496 15.55 -9.67 -6.53
C SER A 496 15.38 -8.31 -5.84
N LEU A 497 14.80 -8.28 -4.64
CA LEU A 497 14.71 -7.07 -3.83
C LEU A 497 16.10 -6.52 -3.45
N ILE A 498 17.00 -7.36 -2.94
CA ILE A 498 18.38 -6.97 -2.58
C ILE A 498 19.12 -6.30 -3.75
N ASN A 499 18.92 -6.80 -4.97
CA ASN A 499 19.59 -6.28 -6.17
C ASN A 499 18.88 -5.05 -6.77
N SER A 500 17.68 -4.71 -6.31
CA SER A 500 16.89 -3.59 -6.82
C SER A 500 17.21 -2.26 -6.11
N LYS A 501 16.77 -1.14 -6.70
CA LYS A 501 17.03 0.21 -6.19
C LYS A 501 15.78 1.10 -6.24
N ILE A 502 15.65 1.97 -5.24
CA ILE A 502 14.64 3.04 -5.16
C ILE A 502 15.38 4.38 -5.16
N ASN A 503 15.14 5.22 -6.16
CA ASN A 503 15.82 6.52 -6.30
C ASN A 503 17.34 6.41 -6.13
N ASN A 504 17.95 5.46 -6.85
CA ASN A 504 19.38 5.09 -6.80
C ASN A 504 19.90 4.49 -5.48
N ASN A 505 19.08 4.40 -4.43
CA ASN A 505 19.46 3.71 -3.18
C ASN A 505 19.12 2.22 -3.27
N PRO A 506 19.94 1.31 -2.71
CA PRO A 506 19.56 -0.09 -2.56
C PRO A 506 18.22 -0.23 -1.84
N TYR A 507 17.40 -1.20 -2.26
CA TYR A 507 16.02 -1.39 -1.78
C TYR A 507 15.91 -1.29 -0.24
N TRP A 508 16.60 -2.17 0.47
CA TRP A 508 16.57 -2.26 1.93
C TRP A 508 17.24 -1.08 2.63
N PHE A 509 18.16 -0.38 1.96
CA PHE A 509 18.77 0.82 2.50
C PHE A 509 17.79 2.01 2.56
N THR A 510 16.75 2.00 1.71
CA THR A 510 15.75 3.08 1.63
C THR A 510 15.03 3.29 2.96
N PHE A 511 14.60 2.21 3.62
CA PHE A 511 13.94 2.30 4.93
C PHE A 511 14.93 2.66 6.03
N SER A 512 16.12 2.05 6.04
CA SER A 512 17.19 2.35 7.01
C SER A 512 17.57 3.83 6.99
N LYS A 513 17.62 4.44 5.80
CA LYS A 513 17.86 5.88 5.64
C LYS A 513 16.74 6.72 6.24
N SER A 514 15.49 6.30 6.08
CA SER A 514 14.33 7.02 6.65
C SER A 514 14.30 6.92 8.17
N ILE A 515 14.67 5.77 8.73
CA ILE A 515 14.90 5.59 10.17
C ILE A 515 15.98 6.56 10.69
N GLU A 516 17.09 6.71 9.98
CA GLU A 516 18.16 7.64 10.35
C GLU A 516 17.67 9.10 10.38
N VAL A 517 16.85 9.51 9.40
CA VAL A 517 16.23 10.83 9.37
C VAL A 517 15.33 11.04 10.59
N VAL A 518 14.45 10.08 10.91
CA VAL A 518 13.57 10.15 12.10
C VAL A 518 14.38 10.23 13.39
N TYR A 519 15.47 9.48 13.50
CA TYR A 519 16.35 9.57 14.66
C TYR A 519 17.04 10.94 14.77
N GLY A 520 17.47 11.53 13.64
CA GLY A 520 17.97 12.89 13.58
C GLY A 520 16.95 13.91 14.10
N GLN A 521 15.68 13.77 13.70
CA GLN A 521 14.59 14.61 14.20
C GLN A 521 14.37 14.46 15.71
N PHE A 522 14.50 13.25 16.26
CA PHE A 522 14.49 13.06 17.71
C PHE A 522 15.64 13.78 18.40
N LYS A 523 16.86 13.71 17.87
CA LYS A 523 18.02 14.43 18.43
C LYS A 523 17.79 15.95 18.45
N GLU A 524 17.24 16.51 17.37
CA GLU A 524 16.87 17.94 17.31
C GLU A 524 15.88 18.32 18.42
N ILE A 525 14.78 17.57 18.54
CA ILE A 525 13.73 17.83 19.53
C ILE A 525 14.24 17.66 20.95
N ILE A 526 15.01 16.61 21.23
CA ILE A 526 15.58 16.39 22.55
C ILE A 526 16.52 17.53 22.92
N SER A 527 17.41 17.94 22.02
CA SER A 527 18.37 19.02 22.28
C SER A 527 17.67 20.36 22.49
N GLY A 528 16.67 20.67 21.65
CA GLY A 528 15.92 21.93 21.74
C GLY A 528 15.00 22.04 22.95
N ASN A 529 14.53 20.92 23.51
CA ASN A 529 13.58 20.90 24.63
C ASN A 529 14.19 20.35 25.94
N TYR A 530 15.51 20.15 25.97
CA TYR A 530 16.19 19.43 27.06
C TYR A 530 15.98 20.12 28.41
N ASN A 531 16.28 21.42 28.49
CA ASN A 531 16.20 22.19 29.73
C ASN A 531 14.77 22.58 30.08
N ASP A 532 13.95 22.86 29.07
CA ASP A 532 12.63 23.48 29.26
C ASP A 532 11.55 22.46 29.62
N PHE A 533 11.62 21.25 29.07
CA PHE A 533 10.57 20.24 29.27
C PHE A 533 11.10 18.90 29.73
N ILE A 534 12.12 18.36 29.04
CA ILE A 534 12.55 16.97 29.26
C ILE A 534 13.17 16.79 30.65
N LYS A 535 14.19 17.58 31.00
CA LYS A 535 14.86 17.48 32.30
C LYS A 535 13.91 17.77 33.48
N PRO A 536 13.03 18.80 33.42
CA PRO A 536 11.97 18.98 34.41
C PRO A 536 11.05 17.77 34.57
N ASN A 537 10.59 17.15 33.47
CA ASN A 537 9.69 15.99 33.52
C ASN A 537 10.30 14.78 34.26
N PHE A 538 11.58 14.49 34.00
CA PHE A 538 12.29 13.42 34.70
C PHE A 538 12.49 13.74 36.19
N LYS A 539 12.80 15.00 36.53
CA LYS A 539 12.91 15.45 37.93
C LYS A 539 11.58 15.36 38.66
N ALA A 540 10.48 15.79 38.04
CA ALA A 540 9.14 15.79 38.63
C ALA A 540 8.67 14.38 39.02
N LYS A 541 9.13 13.35 38.29
CA LYS A 541 8.81 11.94 38.58
C LYS A 541 9.92 11.18 39.30
N ASN A 542 10.97 11.88 39.76
CA ASN A 542 12.11 11.30 40.48
C ASN A 542 12.76 10.10 39.75
N ILE A 543 12.92 10.20 38.43
CA ILE A 543 13.52 9.16 37.58
C ILE A 543 14.82 9.63 36.93
N ASN A 544 15.73 8.70 36.65
CA ASN A 544 17.06 9.03 36.11
C ASN A 544 17.02 9.36 34.61
N ILE A 545 17.34 10.61 34.26
CA ILE A 545 17.44 11.11 32.88
C ILE A 545 18.52 10.42 32.03
N ASP A 546 19.54 9.81 32.63
CA ASP A 546 20.58 9.08 31.89
C ASP A 546 20.02 7.90 31.10
N VAL A 547 18.84 7.39 31.49
CA VAL A 547 18.13 6.35 30.72
C VAL A 547 17.78 6.86 29.32
N LEU A 548 17.40 8.13 29.18
CA LEU A 548 17.12 8.74 27.88
C LEU A 548 18.37 8.77 27.00
N ASN A 549 19.50 9.19 27.57
CA ASN A 549 20.79 9.25 26.86
C ASN A 549 21.26 7.86 26.44
N LYS A 550 21.18 6.87 27.34
CA LYS A 550 21.54 5.47 27.04
C LYS A 550 20.64 4.85 25.97
N LEU A 551 19.34 5.13 26.01
CA LEU A 551 18.40 4.72 24.97
C LEU A 551 18.77 5.37 23.62
N GLY A 552 19.06 6.67 23.63
CA GLY A 552 19.55 7.40 22.46
C GLY A 552 20.79 6.75 21.83
N THR A 553 21.82 6.45 22.63
CA THR A 553 23.04 5.77 22.17
C THR A 553 22.77 4.37 21.62
N LYS A 554 21.87 3.61 22.26
CA LYS A 554 21.45 2.28 21.78
C LYS A 554 20.80 2.38 20.41
N ILE A 555 19.86 3.32 20.24
CA ILE A 555 19.18 3.56 18.96
C ILE A 555 20.20 3.91 17.90
N GLU A 556 21.12 4.85 18.16
CA GLU A 556 22.17 5.24 17.20
C GLU A 556 23.00 4.05 16.70
N LYS A 557 23.48 3.20 17.63
CA LYS A 557 24.21 1.97 17.31
C LYS A 557 23.37 1.03 16.44
N ASN A 558 22.09 0.86 16.76
CA ASN A 558 21.18 0.00 16.00
C ASN A 558 20.88 0.57 14.61
N VAL A 559 20.70 1.89 14.47
CA VAL A 559 20.51 2.56 13.17
C VAL A 559 21.75 2.35 12.29
N PHE A 560 22.94 2.54 12.85
CA PHE A 560 24.19 2.27 12.14
C PHE A 560 24.29 0.79 11.71
N ARG A 561 23.99 -0.14 12.61
CA ARG A 561 23.97 -1.57 12.31
C ARG A 561 22.96 -1.91 11.21
N LEU A 562 21.75 -1.35 11.26
CA LEU A 562 20.71 -1.57 10.26
C LEU A 562 21.15 -1.09 8.88
N LYS A 563 21.78 0.09 8.80
CA LYS A 563 22.33 0.61 7.54
C LYS A 563 23.38 -0.32 6.95
N ASN A 564 24.29 -0.84 7.78
CA ASN A 564 25.31 -1.78 7.31
C ASN A 564 24.69 -3.08 6.80
N VAL A 565 23.79 -3.69 7.57
CA VAL A 565 23.06 -4.91 7.16
C VAL A 565 22.32 -4.68 5.84
N ALA A 566 21.69 -3.51 5.67
CA ALA A 566 20.95 -3.17 4.46
C ALA A 566 21.81 -3.03 3.19
N LEU A 567 23.12 -2.82 3.34
CA LEU A 567 24.09 -2.69 2.23
C LEU A 567 24.82 -4.01 1.93
N GLU A 568 24.66 -5.03 2.77
CA GLU A 568 25.30 -6.33 2.58
C GLU A 568 24.79 -7.05 1.32
N LYS A 569 25.68 -7.86 0.72
CA LYS A 569 25.31 -8.84 -0.32
C LYS A 569 25.35 -10.24 0.31
N PRO A 570 24.27 -10.69 0.97
CA PRO A 570 24.32 -11.89 1.79
C PRO A 570 24.36 -13.17 0.95
N ILE A 571 25.17 -14.15 1.40
CA ILE A 571 25.12 -15.52 0.89
C ILE A 571 23.88 -16.24 1.45
N GLN A 572 23.62 -16.09 2.77
CA GLN A 572 22.46 -16.68 3.45
C GLN A 572 21.31 -15.65 3.56
N VAL A 573 20.60 -15.46 2.45
CA VAL A 573 19.53 -14.44 2.30
C VAL A 573 18.46 -14.52 3.39
N LYS A 574 18.00 -15.71 3.77
CA LYS A 574 16.96 -15.87 4.82
C LYS A 574 17.41 -15.34 6.19
N LYS A 575 18.59 -15.75 6.66
CA LYS A 575 19.12 -15.29 7.95
C LYS A 575 19.43 -13.80 7.95
N TRP A 576 19.94 -13.29 6.83
CA TRP A 576 20.15 -11.87 6.64
C TRP A 576 18.83 -11.09 6.77
N TYR A 577 17.76 -11.59 6.14
CA TYR A 577 16.43 -10.97 6.21
C TYR A 577 15.87 -10.97 7.63
N GLU A 578 15.93 -12.11 8.33
CA GLU A 578 15.51 -12.22 9.74
C GLU A 578 16.28 -11.24 10.65
N ASN A 579 17.60 -11.08 10.44
CA ASN A 579 18.42 -10.11 11.17
C ASN A 579 18.01 -8.66 10.86
N TYR A 580 17.77 -8.34 9.58
CA TYR A 580 17.26 -7.01 9.18
C TYR A 580 15.93 -6.69 9.87
N LEU A 581 14.96 -7.62 9.85
CA LEU A 581 13.66 -7.45 10.51
C LEU A 581 13.79 -7.27 12.02
N SER A 582 14.63 -8.08 12.67
CA SER A 582 14.83 -8.00 14.12
C SER A 582 15.41 -6.64 14.54
N ILE A 583 16.42 -6.13 13.83
CA ILE A 583 17.01 -4.82 14.15
C ILE A 583 15.98 -3.70 13.91
N THR A 584 15.23 -3.79 12.81
CA THR A 584 14.17 -2.82 12.48
C THR A 584 13.11 -2.78 13.59
N SER A 585 12.63 -3.94 14.05
CA SER A 585 11.63 -4.02 15.12
C SER A 585 12.13 -3.46 16.45
N ASP A 586 13.39 -3.73 16.81
CA ASP A 586 14.01 -3.17 18.01
C ASP A 586 14.05 -1.63 17.94
N ILE A 587 14.42 -1.06 16.79
CA ILE A 587 14.45 0.42 16.60
C ILE A 587 13.05 1.02 16.65
N ILE A 588 12.06 0.44 15.96
CA ILE A 588 10.69 0.98 15.94
C ILE A 588 10.07 0.98 17.35
N LYS A 589 10.31 -0.08 18.14
CA LYS A 589 9.88 -0.12 19.54
C LYS A 589 10.57 0.97 20.37
N ASP A 590 11.89 1.09 20.24
CA ASP A 590 12.65 2.12 20.95
C ASP A 590 12.23 3.55 20.55
N PHE A 591 11.86 3.81 19.29
CA PHE A 591 11.30 5.10 18.86
C PHE A 591 9.96 5.40 19.53
N LYS A 592 9.08 4.41 19.68
CA LYS A 592 7.81 4.60 20.40
C LYS A 592 8.06 4.92 21.88
N THR A 593 9.01 4.24 22.51
CA THR A 593 9.46 4.55 23.86
C THR A 593 10.04 5.96 23.94
N LEU A 594 10.94 6.32 23.00
CA LEU A 594 11.56 7.64 22.94
C LEU A 594 10.52 8.75 22.72
N SER A 595 9.48 8.51 21.91
CA SER A 595 8.38 9.45 21.69
C SER A 595 7.65 9.85 22.96
N LYS A 596 7.55 8.91 23.91
CA LYS A 596 6.91 9.14 25.20
C LYS A 596 7.85 9.82 26.19
N LEU A 597 9.16 9.62 26.08
CA LEU A 597 10.15 10.22 27.00
C LEU A 597 10.63 11.62 26.58
N ALA A 598 10.64 11.91 25.28
CA ALA A 598 11.15 13.17 24.70
C ALA A 598 10.03 14.23 24.49
N LEU A 599 9.08 14.32 25.43
CA LEU A 599 7.95 15.24 25.32
C LEU A 599 8.42 16.70 25.32
N ASN A 600 7.83 17.50 24.43
CA ASN A 600 8.07 18.93 24.28
C ASN A 600 7.04 19.79 25.06
N LYS A 601 6.59 19.27 26.21
CA LYS A 601 5.63 19.90 27.12
C LYS A 601 5.84 19.35 28.54
N GLU A 602 5.48 20.11 29.56
CA GLU A 602 5.62 19.70 30.97
C GLU A 602 4.59 18.64 31.37
N ILE A 603 4.99 17.68 32.20
CA ILE A 603 4.14 16.66 32.82
C ILE A 603 3.88 17.09 34.27
N ILE A 604 2.92 18.00 34.45
CA ILE A 604 2.53 18.49 35.78
C ILE A 604 1.54 17.51 36.41
N ASP A 605 1.62 17.30 37.73
CA ASP A 605 0.55 16.64 38.48
C ASP A 605 -0.77 17.40 38.33
N ILE A 606 -1.87 16.67 38.32
CA ILE A 606 -3.21 17.12 37.95
C ILE A 606 -3.60 18.39 38.74
N ASP A 607 -3.38 19.57 38.15
CA ASP A 607 -4.02 20.81 38.60
C ASP A 607 -5.37 20.92 37.88
N PRO A 608 -6.51 20.85 38.61
CA PRO A 608 -7.84 20.86 38.01
C PRO A 608 -8.23 22.19 37.32
N LYS A 609 -7.36 23.21 37.34
CA LYS A 609 -7.64 24.54 36.75
C LYS A 609 -6.85 24.90 35.50
N ILE A 610 -5.91 24.06 35.08
CA ILE A 610 -5.07 24.27 33.89
C ILE A 610 -5.35 23.08 32.97
N GLU A 611 -5.42 23.27 31.65
CA GLU A 611 -5.55 22.19 30.65
C GLU A 611 -4.36 21.22 30.74
N ASN A 612 -4.36 20.36 31.75
CA ASN A 612 -3.24 19.52 32.13
C ASN A 612 -3.52 18.05 31.79
N PHE A 613 -2.44 17.38 31.40
CA PHE A 613 -2.29 15.97 31.06
C PHE A 613 -3.33 15.02 31.66
N THR A 614 -3.85 14.10 30.85
CA THR A 614 -4.61 12.96 31.34
C THR A 614 -3.73 12.03 32.17
N GLU A 615 -4.27 11.44 33.25
CA GLU A 615 -3.61 10.41 34.07
C GLU A 615 -2.94 9.30 33.23
N GLN A 616 -3.52 9.01 32.06
CA GLN A 616 -3.02 8.05 31.08
C GLN A 616 -1.65 8.43 30.49
N GLU A 617 -1.40 9.71 30.19
CA GLU A 617 -0.14 10.16 29.62
C GLU A 617 1.02 10.09 30.65
N ILE A 618 0.73 10.31 31.94
CA ILE A 618 1.70 10.10 33.03
C ILE A 618 2.06 8.61 33.14
N LYS A 619 1.05 7.73 33.11
CA LYS A 619 1.26 6.27 33.10
C LYS A 619 2.09 5.85 31.89
N ASP A 620 1.79 6.40 30.71
CA ASP A 620 2.54 6.13 29.48
C ASP A 620 4.01 6.56 29.59
N PHE A 621 4.30 7.70 30.21
CA PHE A 621 5.66 8.17 30.44
C PHE A 621 6.45 7.24 31.36
N ILE A 622 5.87 6.83 32.50
CA ILE A 622 6.51 5.92 33.45
C ILE A 622 6.71 4.52 32.82
N ASN A 623 5.72 4.01 32.09
CA ASN A 623 5.85 2.74 31.39
C ASN A 623 6.97 2.80 30.34
N ALA A 624 7.05 3.90 29.58
CA ALA A 624 8.13 4.10 28.63
C ALA A 624 9.51 4.14 29.31
N TYR A 625 9.61 4.70 30.50
CA TYR A 625 10.86 4.69 31.27
C TYR A 625 11.30 3.26 31.61
N ASN A 626 10.37 2.44 32.11
CA ASN A 626 10.63 1.03 32.44
C ASN A 626 10.98 0.21 31.19
N ASP A 627 10.27 0.45 30.08
CA ASP A 627 10.54 -0.19 28.79
C ASP A 627 11.94 0.18 28.28
N ALA A 628 12.36 1.44 28.43
CA ALA A 628 13.70 1.90 28.08
C ALA A 628 14.77 1.18 28.90
N GLN A 629 14.60 1.07 30.23
CA GLN A 629 15.54 0.35 31.09
C GLN A 629 15.66 -1.13 30.69
N SER A 630 14.53 -1.80 30.46
CA SER A 630 14.49 -3.20 30.00
C SER A 630 15.18 -3.38 28.65
N SER A 631 14.90 -2.49 27.70
CA SER A 631 15.50 -2.47 26.36
C SER A 631 17.03 -2.30 26.42
N ILE A 632 17.53 -1.37 27.24
CA ILE A 632 18.97 -1.16 27.47
C ILE A 632 19.62 -2.38 28.11
N LYS A 633 19.02 -2.93 29.18
CA LYS A 633 19.53 -4.11 29.87
C LYS A 633 19.65 -5.31 28.92
N ASN A 634 18.62 -5.54 28.10
CA ASN A 634 18.61 -6.62 27.11
C ASN A 634 19.69 -6.43 26.04
N ALA A 635 19.98 -5.19 25.63
CA ALA A 635 21.07 -4.92 24.69
C ALA A 635 22.45 -5.21 25.29
N ASN A 636 22.68 -4.81 26.55
CA ASN A 636 23.93 -5.11 27.24
C ASN A 636 24.12 -6.63 27.40
N ILE A 637 23.07 -7.37 27.77
CA ILE A 637 23.14 -8.85 27.83
C ILE A 637 23.51 -9.46 26.47
N LYS A 638 22.90 -8.98 25.37
CA LYS A 638 23.22 -9.45 24.02
C LYS A 638 24.67 -9.12 23.63
N GLN A 639 25.15 -7.93 23.97
CA GLN A 639 26.53 -7.50 23.68
C GLN A 639 27.53 -8.36 24.45
N ASN A 640 27.34 -8.53 25.76
CA ASN A 640 28.23 -9.33 26.60
C ASN A 640 28.30 -10.78 26.09
N LYS A 641 27.16 -11.37 25.72
CA LYS A 641 27.12 -12.72 25.14
C LYS A 641 27.88 -12.80 23.80
N PHE A 642 27.82 -11.76 22.98
CA PHE A 642 28.58 -11.72 21.73
C PHE A 642 30.10 -11.61 21.99
N GLU A 643 30.53 -10.75 22.90
CA GLU A 643 31.93 -10.61 23.31
C GLU A 643 32.48 -11.92 23.88
N GLU A 644 31.67 -12.62 24.69
CA GLU A 644 31.99 -13.95 25.22
C GLU A 644 32.20 -14.98 24.09
N ILE A 645 31.29 -15.05 23.12
CA ILE A 645 31.38 -15.97 21.99
C ILE A 645 32.60 -15.64 21.14
N LEU A 646 32.80 -14.38 20.78
CA LEU A 646 33.93 -13.95 19.94
C LEU A 646 35.27 -14.22 20.66
N GLY A 647 35.36 -13.88 21.95
CA GLY A 647 36.51 -14.19 22.78
C GLY A 647 36.79 -15.69 22.82
N SER A 648 35.75 -16.50 23.02
CA SER A 648 35.85 -17.97 23.02
C SER A 648 36.34 -18.52 21.68
N VAL A 649 35.87 -17.98 20.56
CA VAL A 649 36.30 -18.38 19.21
C VAL A 649 37.76 -18.00 18.96
N LEU A 650 38.17 -16.77 19.31
CA LEU A 650 39.55 -16.31 19.14
C LEU A 650 40.54 -17.16 19.96
N ILE A 651 40.20 -17.46 21.22
CA ILE A 651 41.01 -18.36 22.06
C ILE A 651 41.04 -19.77 21.45
N SER A 652 39.91 -20.31 21.00
CA SER A 652 39.84 -21.65 20.41
C SER A 652 40.72 -21.78 19.17
N ILE A 653 40.66 -20.79 18.26
CA ILE A 653 41.50 -20.74 17.05
C ILE A 653 42.98 -20.57 17.45
N GLY A 654 43.25 -19.67 18.41
CA GLY A 654 44.60 -19.44 18.92
C GLY A 654 45.23 -20.72 19.50
N LEU A 655 44.49 -21.46 20.34
CA LEU A 655 44.92 -22.74 20.90
C LEU A 655 45.13 -23.81 19.82
N LEU A 656 44.27 -23.84 18.79
CA LEU A 656 44.43 -24.77 17.67
C LEU A 656 45.72 -24.48 16.88
N PHE A 657 46.03 -23.21 16.60
CA PHE A 657 47.31 -22.84 15.99
C PHE A 657 48.51 -23.14 16.89
N LEU A 658 48.36 -23.00 18.21
CA LEU A 658 49.39 -23.36 19.18
C LEU A 658 49.68 -24.86 19.12
N LEU A 659 48.63 -25.69 19.12
CA LEU A 659 48.72 -27.15 18.99
C LEU A 659 49.37 -27.57 17.67
N VAL A 660 48.96 -26.98 16.55
CA VAL A 660 49.56 -27.27 15.23
C VAL A 660 51.05 -26.91 15.22
N ASN A 661 51.44 -25.80 15.83
CA ASN A 661 52.84 -25.42 15.99
C ASN A 661 53.64 -26.39 16.85
N ILE A 662 53.10 -26.81 17.99
CA ILE A 662 53.73 -27.81 18.86
C ILE A 662 53.95 -29.11 18.08
N VAL A 663 52.94 -29.61 17.39
CA VAL A 663 53.03 -30.83 16.58
C VAL A 663 54.08 -30.67 15.48
N PHE A 664 54.11 -29.53 14.79
CA PHE A 664 55.11 -29.25 13.76
C PHE A 664 56.53 -29.22 14.32
N LEU A 665 56.75 -28.59 15.48
CA LEU A 665 58.04 -28.54 16.16
C LEU A 665 58.51 -29.94 16.60
N ILE A 666 57.59 -30.78 17.08
CA ILE A 666 57.88 -32.18 17.45
C ILE A 666 58.29 -32.98 16.21
N ILE A 667 57.52 -32.91 15.11
CA ILE A 667 57.77 -33.68 13.88
C ILE A 667 59.07 -33.23 13.19
N ARG A 668 59.34 -31.93 13.16
CA ARG A 668 60.52 -31.36 12.46
C ARG A 668 61.70 -31.07 13.36
N HIS A 669 61.72 -31.53 14.61
CA HIS A 669 62.76 -31.24 15.60
C HIS A 669 64.21 -31.40 15.06
N LYS A 670 64.45 -32.40 14.20
CA LYS A 670 65.77 -32.66 13.59
C LYS A 670 66.12 -31.79 12.37
N ASN A 671 65.14 -31.10 11.76
CA ASN A 671 65.26 -30.30 10.53
C ASN A 671 65.06 -28.78 10.76
N ILE A 672 65.08 -28.32 12.02
CA ILE A 672 64.81 -26.91 12.43
C ILE A 672 65.86 -25.90 11.91
N LYS A 673 67.00 -26.35 11.37
CA LYS A 673 68.05 -25.46 10.83
C LYS A 673 67.65 -24.68 9.57
N ASN A 674 66.51 -24.98 8.95
CA ASN A 674 66.00 -24.20 7.82
C ASN A 674 65.38 -22.88 8.32
N LYS A 675 66.05 -21.75 8.02
CA LYS A 675 65.62 -20.39 8.41
C LYS A 675 64.18 -20.08 8.04
N THR A 676 63.71 -20.54 6.87
CA THR A 676 62.34 -20.27 6.39
C THR A 676 61.30 -21.00 7.24
N ALA A 677 61.55 -22.25 7.63
CA ALA A 677 60.63 -23.03 8.46
C ALA A 677 60.55 -22.48 9.90
N LEU A 678 61.69 -22.02 10.43
CA LEU A 678 61.75 -21.38 11.75
C LEU A 678 61.00 -20.04 11.77
N LEU A 679 61.15 -19.22 10.73
CA LEU A 679 60.45 -17.95 10.58
C LEU A 679 58.93 -18.14 10.48
N LEU A 680 58.50 -19.16 9.73
CA LEU A 680 57.07 -19.50 9.56
C LEU A 680 56.44 -19.96 10.89
N ASN A 681 57.17 -20.75 11.69
CA ASN A 681 56.75 -21.14 13.06
C ASN A 681 56.64 -19.96 14.02
N ILE A 682 57.62 -19.04 14.00
CA ILE A 682 57.58 -17.85 14.85
C ILE A 682 56.37 -16.99 14.50
N LEU A 683 56.07 -16.83 13.20
CA LEU A 683 54.90 -16.07 12.74
C LEU A 683 53.58 -16.70 13.20
N THR A 684 53.41 -18.02 13.03
CA THR A 684 52.19 -18.71 13.43
C THR A 684 52.04 -18.76 14.96
N LEU A 685 53.13 -18.87 15.71
CA LEU A 685 53.12 -18.84 17.17
C LEU A 685 52.80 -17.44 17.70
N SER A 686 53.35 -16.40 17.07
CA SER A 686 53.01 -15.00 17.36
C SER A 686 51.54 -14.73 17.08
N LEU A 687 51.01 -15.20 15.95
CA LEU A 687 49.59 -15.07 15.59
C LEU A 687 48.68 -15.78 16.60
N SER A 688 49.05 -16.99 17.03
CA SER A 688 48.34 -17.75 18.07
C SER A 688 48.28 -16.97 19.39
N LEU A 689 49.42 -16.44 19.85
CA LEU A 689 49.49 -15.60 21.06
C LEU A 689 48.64 -14.34 20.94
N ILE A 690 48.69 -13.64 19.81
CA ILE A 690 47.87 -12.45 19.57
C ILE A 690 46.38 -12.79 19.66
N LEU A 691 45.93 -13.91 19.08
CA LEU A 691 44.53 -14.33 19.13
C LEU A 691 44.08 -14.67 20.56
N ILE A 692 44.91 -15.35 21.34
CA ILE A 692 44.62 -15.69 22.75
C ILE A 692 44.58 -14.41 23.61
N ILE A 693 45.59 -13.55 23.48
CA ILE A 693 45.70 -12.28 24.22
C ILE A 693 44.56 -11.33 23.85
N SER A 694 44.07 -11.36 22.61
CA SER A 694 42.91 -10.55 22.20
C SER A 694 41.58 -11.14 22.67
N GLY A 695 41.46 -12.47 22.75
CA GLY A 695 40.24 -13.14 23.17
C GLY A 695 39.99 -13.09 24.68
N ALA A 696 41.04 -13.18 25.51
CA ALA A 696 40.89 -13.19 26.97
C ALA A 696 40.24 -11.92 27.57
N PRO A 697 40.63 -10.69 27.16
CA PRO A 697 39.97 -9.45 27.59
C PRO A 697 38.49 -9.41 27.23
N LEU A 698 38.09 -9.91 26.05
CA LEU A 698 36.68 -9.93 25.63
C LEU A 698 35.81 -10.81 26.54
N ILE A 699 36.33 -11.94 27.01
CA ILE A 699 35.64 -12.79 27.99
C ILE A 699 35.61 -12.12 29.38
N VAL A 700 36.68 -11.44 29.78
CA VAL A 700 36.70 -10.73 31.08
C VAL A 700 35.72 -9.55 31.08
N LEU A 701 35.61 -8.82 29.97
CA LEU A 701 34.65 -7.73 29.80
C LEU A 701 33.20 -8.24 29.83
N SER A 702 32.92 -9.36 29.14
CA SER A 702 31.59 -9.96 29.15
C SER A 702 31.14 -10.41 30.55
N LEU A 703 32.05 -10.97 31.35
CA LEU A 703 31.77 -11.42 32.72
C LEU A 703 31.54 -10.26 33.71
N LYS A 704 32.16 -9.11 33.47
CA LYS A 704 32.02 -7.92 34.33
C LYS A 704 30.75 -7.11 34.05
N GLY A 705 30.02 -7.42 32.97
CA GLY A 705 28.78 -6.74 32.64
C GLY A 705 28.94 -5.28 32.21
N MET A 706 30.13 -4.90 31.73
CA MET A 706 30.50 -3.53 31.36
C MET A 706 30.23 -3.20 29.90
#